data_AF-A0A1L9RMX6-F1
#
_entry.id   AF-A0A1L9RMX6-F1
#
_cell.length_a   1.000
_cell.length_b   1.000
_cell.length_c   1.000
_cell.angle_alpha   90.00
_cell.angle_beta   90.00
_cell.angle_gamma   90.00
#
_symmetry.space_group_name_H-M   'P 1'
#
loop_
_entity.id
_entity.type
_entity.pdbx_description
1 polymer ?
#
loop_
_entity_poly.entity_id
_entity_poly.type
_entity_poly.pdbx_seq_one_letter_code
_entity_poly.pdbx_strand_id
1 'polypeptide(L)'
;MASDSTEGRVKEANMMTRSEITKSIEDKGGVVISKMQKGSQVFQTCDADATNAQTVGIYAVDSVDKLSDVQEAVKAWVNGDCVDIKQSRKQGDVELGILVSSIKAKRGLHSALSLVTDTLIPRADCKIIQVSSGDSCGSLASRCGISGDDFSKYNSESRFCASLKPKQYACCSAGSLPDMTPEPQADGTCAVHEVQPDDGCNDIAGQNSLTKEQINTFNKGTWGWSGCDRLQPGTKAPSGSFTGFDLAKLNQCPLKACCSGWGFCGTTDNFCTESPADTGAPGAIKNGTQGCISNCGTEVVGNEERPEEFKKVTYFEAFNVQRECLTMDVTELADQTDHTHVHFAFAGPNEDFGITFKDGVKKQFDKFVKMKASFKKILSFGGWAESTDEGTFQRYRDAVKPGNREKFIANVIPLIEENNLDGIDFDWEYPGATDIPGVPAGGGDETSNYLDFLKLIEKKLDGKSLSIALPASYWYLKSFPVEMMAHHLSYFIYMTYDLHGQWDYGNSYANPGCKAANCLRSHVNKTETEGTLAMITKAGVPASKILVGISSYGRGFGMKNATCTGPMCKFTGSFSNSTAEIGECTDTAGYISNAELNDINDFADQGMPGYKARKWHDDKSDSDIMVYGTEGEITTWVAYMSDETKKKRIEWIRDLNFGGTTDWAADLQDWSDGPGVRTSSISPDLSSNVDSIPANCRGQAILNVLLGHLDDAITHYNKASKGYDDKFMFYVEWVKDSIDSSLEKFMIRDGRNGPCTEANFKTGDLPPTNQGPRSLRYKMRDEDGFYNALSAQYGIEKDWVEWQKEHIIVEPCICMQQGMCPECNTNSLVYYNYPRRLSDASKIDVKNPKEIVNKAIPKTDELASVMIETYMEMRFGTLDADDSDVVTALSMPVFMLEDAAVQIENIKEIGEKEKETKKHELIIGILSIVFAVIPFAGEAAAAAVGGVAAISRTALIIGEAGNAAISIADIVKNPESAPFAILNILGSAAGIRAKGPRKAFGEAADARKALSADKMKLFGEAFQHKDSLVQGIIKKCSI
;
A
#
# COMPACT_ATOMS: atom_id res chain seq x y z
N MET A 1 36.31 -29.68 -80.98
CA MET A 1 37.70 -29.43 -81.44
C MET A 1 38.27 -28.31 -80.60
N ALA A 2 39.60 -28.23 -80.53
CA ALA A 2 40.40 -27.37 -79.67
C ALA A 2 39.91 -25.92 -79.48
N SER A 3 40.50 -25.32 -78.44
CA SER A 3 40.70 -23.88 -78.18
C SER A 3 39.43 -23.10 -77.81
N ASP A 4 39.47 -22.05 -77.00
CA ASP A 4 40.55 -21.11 -76.77
C ASP A 4 40.28 -20.24 -75.53
N SER A 5 41.38 -19.67 -75.03
CA SER A 5 41.54 -18.29 -74.57
C SER A 5 40.75 -17.70 -73.38
N THR A 6 41.56 -17.37 -72.36
CA THR A 6 41.69 -16.05 -71.69
C THR A 6 40.64 -15.45 -70.76
N GLU A 7 41.21 -14.96 -69.66
CA GLU A 7 40.89 -13.77 -68.85
C GLU A 7 39.71 -13.79 -67.86
N GLY A 8 40.08 -13.58 -66.59
CA GLY A 8 39.44 -12.53 -65.81
C GLY A 8 38.73 -12.93 -64.51
N ARG A 9 39.17 -12.25 -63.43
CA ARG A 9 38.43 -11.88 -62.20
C ARG A 9 38.31 -12.90 -61.06
N VAL A 10 39.01 -12.54 -59.98
CA VAL A 10 38.53 -12.41 -58.59
C VAL A 10 37.12 -12.96 -58.34
N LYS A 11 37.02 -13.97 -57.48
CA LYS A 11 35.83 -14.22 -56.68
C LYS A 11 36.23 -14.38 -55.22
N GLU A 12 35.87 -13.37 -54.43
CA GLU A 12 35.46 -13.57 -53.04
C GLU A 12 34.51 -14.77 -52.99
N ALA A 13 34.80 -15.74 -52.12
CA ALA A 13 33.93 -16.86 -51.83
C ALA A 13 33.54 -16.77 -50.34
N ASN A 14 32.23 -16.60 -50.16
CA ASN A 14 31.52 -16.11 -49.00
C ASN A 14 31.79 -16.83 -47.67
N MET A 15 31.82 -16.01 -46.63
CA MET A 15 31.56 -16.34 -45.24
C MET A 15 30.16 -16.98 -45.13
N MET A 16 30.06 -18.16 -44.52
CA MET A 16 28.77 -18.77 -44.20
C MET A 16 28.07 -17.89 -43.16
N THR A 17 26.84 -17.49 -43.44
CA THR A 17 26.08 -16.61 -42.55
C THR A 17 25.52 -17.41 -41.38
N ARG A 18 25.27 -16.73 -40.24
CA ARG A 18 24.64 -17.31 -39.04
C ARG A 18 23.32 -18.04 -39.37
N SER A 19 22.61 -17.60 -40.42
CA SER A 19 21.38 -18.21 -40.95
C SER A 19 21.59 -19.61 -41.57
N GLU A 20 22.74 -19.88 -42.18
CA GLU A 20 23.02 -21.16 -42.86
C GLU A 20 23.44 -22.24 -41.86
N ILE A 21 24.10 -21.82 -40.77
CA ILE A 21 24.42 -22.68 -39.62
C ILE A 21 23.15 -23.08 -38.88
N THR A 22 22.22 -22.14 -38.64
CA THR A 22 20.92 -22.43 -38.01
C THR A 22 20.10 -23.42 -38.85
N LYS A 23 20.11 -23.27 -40.18
CA LYS A 23 19.36 -24.17 -41.09
C LYS A 23 19.94 -25.60 -41.13
N SER A 24 21.26 -25.75 -41.02
CA SER A 24 21.89 -27.09 -40.92
C SER A 24 21.58 -27.80 -39.60
N ILE A 25 21.39 -27.04 -38.52
CA ILE A 25 20.96 -27.55 -37.21
C ILE A 25 19.46 -27.89 -37.21
N GLU A 26 18.61 -27.12 -37.89
CA GLU A 26 17.18 -27.41 -38.05
C GLU A 26 16.94 -28.68 -38.90
N ASP A 27 17.63 -28.81 -40.04
CA ASP A 27 17.45 -29.96 -40.95
C ASP A 27 17.96 -31.29 -40.37
N LYS A 28 18.92 -31.26 -39.43
CA LYS A 28 19.41 -32.47 -38.72
C LYS A 28 18.81 -32.66 -37.32
N GLY A 29 18.38 -31.60 -36.66
CA GLY A 29 17.75 -31.62 -35.33
C GLY A 29 16.30 -32.11 -35.34
N GLY A 30 15.58 -31.93 -36.47
CA GLY A 30 14.19 -32.40 -36.62
C GLY A 30 13.99 -33.92 -36.52
N VAL A 31 15.05 -34.72 -36.67
CA VAL A 31 14.98 -36.19 -36.56
C VAL A 31 15.16 -36.68 -35.12
N VAL A 32 15.75 -35.89 -34.22
CA VAL A 32 16.09 -36.32 -32.84
C VAL A 32 15.01 -35.98 -31.81
N ILE A 33 14.22 -34.92 -32.04
CA ILE A 33 13.23 -34.42 -31.08
C ILE A 33 11.98 -35.31 -30.98
N SER A 34 11.68 -36.13 -31.98
CA SER A 34 10.47 -36.99 -32.00
C SER A 34 10.56 -38.29 -31.16
N LYS A 35 11.64 -38.51 -30.41
CA LYS A 35 11.88 -39.75 -29.62
C LYS A 35 12.25 -39.57 -28.15
N MET A 36 12.08 -38.38 -27.56
CA MET A 36 12.33 -38.21 -26.12
C MET A 36 11.14 -38.76 -25.30
N GLN A 37 11.35 -39.84 -24.54
CA GLN A 37 10.35 -40.41 -23.60
C GLN A 37 10.57 -39.87 -22.16
N LYS A 38 9.59 -40.04 -21.26
CA LYS A 38 9.70 -39.60 -19.84
C LYS A 38 10.99 -40.11 -19.16
N GLY A 39 11.70 -39.24 -18.44
CA GLY A 39 12.95 -39.52 -17.72
C GLY A 39 14.11 -38.60 -18.10
N SER A 40 15.22 -38.67 -17.36
CA SER A 40 16.45 -37.90 -17.61
C SER A 40 17.20 -38.44 -18.84
N GLN A 41 17.64 -37.56 -19.74
CA GLN A 41 18.31 -37.93 -20.99
C GLN A 41 19.50 -37.00 -21.26
N VAL A 42 20.58 -37.55 -21.83
CA VAL A 42 21.71 -36.76 -22.33
C VAL A 42 21.99 -37.04 -23.79
N PHE A 43 22.47 -36.03 -24.49
CA PHE A 43 23.15 -36.14 -25.77
C PHE A 43 24.48 -35.39 -25.67
N GLN A 44 25.59 -35.98 -26.08
CA GLN A 44 26.91 -35.34 -25.99
C GLN A 44 27.85 -35.77 -27.12
N THR A 45 28.76 -34.89 -27.50
CA THR A 45 29.95 -35.18 -28.30
C THR A 45 31.16 -34.82 -27.45
N CYS A 46 32.02 -35.80 -27.15
CA CYS A 46 33.25 -35.66 -26.38
C CYS A 46 34.29 -36.63 -26.93
N ASP A 47 35.57 -36.28 -26.83
CA ASP A 47 36.68 -37.18 -27.18
C ASP A 47 37.11 -37.93 -25.92
N ALA A 48 36.92 -39.25 -25.90
CA ALA A 48 37.17 -40.07 -24.71
C ALA A 48 38.68 -40.25 -24.41
N ASP A 49 39.56 -39.95 -25.37
CA ASP A 49 40.99 -40.24 -25.31
C ASP A 49 41.88 -38.99 -25.24
N ALA A 50 41.32 -37.77 -25.26
CA ALA A 50 42.08 -36.52 -25.15
C ALA A 50 41.31 -35.38 -24.44
N THR A 51 41.94 -34.71 -23.48
CA THR A 51 41.37 -33.62 -22.66
C THR A 51 41.37 -32.25 -23.38
N ASN A 52 40.99 -32.20 -24.66
CA ASN A 52 40.99 -30.97 -25.46
C ASN A 52 39.56 -30.42 -25.59
N ALA A 53 39.38 -29.10 -25.46
CA ALA A 53 38.09 -28.40 -25.36
C ALA A 53 37.23 -28.42 -26.65
N GLN A 54 36.63 -29.56 -26.97
CA GLN A 54 35.60 -29.69 -28.02
C GLN A 54 34.39 -30.52 -27.56
N THR A 55 34.03 -30.41 -26.27
CA THR A 55 32.87 -31.11 -25.69
C THR A 55 31.59 -30.27 -25.82
N VAL A 56 30.55 -30.84 -26.42
CA VAL A 56 29.22 -30.23 -26.56
C VAL A 56 28.17 -31.21 -26.06
N GLY A 57 27.31 -30.79 -25.14
CA GLY A 57 26.29 -31.65 -24.57
C GLY A 57 24.96 -30.95 -24.28
N ILE A 58 23.88 -31.72 -24.29
CA ILE A 58 22.52 -31.33 -23.93
C ILE A 58 22.00 -32.35 -22.92
N TYR A 59 21.65 -31.88 -21.72
CA TYR A 59 21.05 -32.71 -20.67
C TYR A 59 19.62 -32.23 -20.43
N ALA A 60 18.65 -33.14 -20.56
CA ALA A 60 17.24 -32.87 -20.32
C ALA A 60 16.76 -33.67 -19.11
N VAL A 61 16.09 -33.00 -18.17
CA VAL A 61 15.44 -33.61 -17.00
C VAL A 61 13.96 -33.30 -17.00
N ASP A 62 13.17 -34.19 -16.41
CA ASP A 62 11.71 -34.07 -16.35
C ASP A 62 11.20 -33.34 -15.09
N SER A 63 12.10 -33.00 -14.14
CA SER A 63 11.76 -32.31 -12.90
C SER A 63 12.95 -31.54 -12.29
N VAL A 64 12.66 -30.48 -11.52
CA VAL A 64 13.64 -29.50 -10.99
C VAL A 64 14.51 -30.07 -9.86
N ASP A 65 14.05 -31.12 -9.16
CA ASP A 65 14.82 -31.84 -8.13
C ASP A 65 16.04 -32.59 -8.68
N LYS A 66 16.14 -32.78 -10.00
CA LYS A 66 17.29 -33.38 -10.69
C LYS A 66 18.26 -32.36 -11.28
N LEU A 67 18.15 -31.09 -10.88
CA LEU A 67 19.04 -30.03 -11.36
C LEU A 67 20.50 -30.27 -10.91
N SER A 68 20.71 -31.00 -9.80
CA SER A 68 22.05 -31.45 -9.36
C SER A 68 22.74 -32.30 -10.43
N ASP A 69 21.99 -33.18 -11.09
CA ASP A 69 22.52 -34.09 -12.12
C ASP A 69 22.89 -33.29 -13.38
N VAL A 70 22.13 -32.23 -13.68
CA VAL A 70 22.44 -31.28 -14.77
C VAL A 70 23.70 -30.48 -14.44
N GLN A 71 23.84 -30.00 -13.20
CA GLN A 71 25.03 -29.28 -12.76
C GLN A 71 26.29 -30.16 -12.79
N GLU A 72 26.16 -31.43 -12.41
CA GLU A 72 27.25 -32.40 -12.46
C GLU A 72 27.64 -32.74 -13.91
N ALA A 73 26.66 -32.89 -14.80
CA ALA A 73 26.89 -33.08 -16.23
C ALA A 73 27.59 -31.89 -16.89
N VAL A 74 27.15 -30.67 -16.59
CA VAL A 74 27.79 -29.45 -17.09
C VAL A 74 29.21 -29.33 -16.54
N LYS A 75 29.44 -29.66 -15.27
CA LYS A 75 30.78 -29.66 -14.67
C LYS A 75 31.71 -30.66 -15.35
N ALA A 76 31.24 -31.85 -15.68
CA ALA A 76 32.02 -32.83 -16.44
C ALA A 76 32.41 -32.27 -17.83
N TRP A 77 31.46 -31.69 -18.56
CA TRP A 77 31.73 -31.10 -19.88
C TRP A 77 32.69 -29.91 -19.84
N VAL A 78 32.58 -29.06 -18.81
CA VAL A 78 33.52 -27.94 -18.59
C VAL A 78 34.95 -28.45 -18.38
N ASN A 79 35.11 -29.64 -17.78
CA ASN A 79 36.41 -30.28 -17.60
C ASN A 79 36.87 -31.08 -18.84
N GLY A 80 36.06 -31.12 -19.90
CA GLY A 80 36.34 -31.93 -21.10
C GLY A 80 35.94 -33.41 -20.98
N ASP A 81 35.36 -33.82 -19.85
CA ASP A 81 35.00 -35.21 -19.57
C ASP A 81 33.64 -35.59 -20.19
N CYS A 82 33.45 -36.87 -20.49
CA CYS A 82 32.15 -37.43 -20.90
C CYS A 82 31.31 -37.81 -19.66
N VAL A 83 30.03 -37.47 -19.66
CA VAL A 83 29.10 -37.90 -18.61
C VAL A 83 28.82 -39.40 -18.75
N ASP A 84 29.09 -40.18 -17.71
CA ASP A 84 28.90 -41.64 -17.72
C ASP A 84 27.44 -42.01 -17.46
N ILE A 85 26.81 -42.70 -18.41
CA ILE A 85 25.40 -43.11 -18.32
C ILE A 85 25.29 -44.58 -18.63
N LYS A 86 24.75 -45.32 -17.66
CA LYS A 86 24.41 -46.73 -17.82
C LYS A 86 23.43 -46.88 -18.99
N GLN A 87 23.82 -47.65 -20.01
CA GLN A 87 23.09 -47.97 -21.25
C GLN A 87 23.23 -46.97 -22.44
N SER A 88 24.25 -46.10 -22.45
CA SER A 88 24.52 -45.24 -23.62
C SER A 88 24.91 -46.03 -24.89
N ARG A 89 24.53 -45.52 -26.08
CA ARG A 89 24.94 -46.07 -27.40
C ARG A 89 25.61 -44.98 -28.24
N LYS A 90 26.83 -45.24 -28.74
CA LYS A 90 27.55 -44.37 -29.68
C LYS A 90 26.80 -44.30 -31.03
N GLN A 91 26.49 -43.08 -31.50
CA GLN A 91 25.73 -42.83 -32.74
C GLN A 91 26.63 -42.57 -33.98
N GLY A 92 27.87 -42.12 -33.80
CA GLY A 92 28.84 -41.89 -34.89
C GLY A 92 29.99 -40.96 -34.47
N ASP A 93 30.97 -40.76 -35.35
CA ASP A 93 32.09 -39.80 -35.20
C ASP A 93 31.84 -38.53 -36.03
N VAL A 94 32.33 -37.36 -35.58
CA VAL A 94 32.17 -36.05 -36.25
C VAL A 94 33.55 -35.39 -36.44
N GLU A 95 33.89 -35.01 -37.68
CA GLU A 95 35.16 -34.34 -38.03
C GLU A 95 34.97 -32.81 -38.15
N LEU A 96 35.81 -32.02 -37.45
CA LEU A 96 35.80 -30.55 -37.48
C LEU A 96 37.18 -30.02 -37.91
N GLY A 97 37.25 -29.38 -39.08
CA GLY A 97 38.51 -28.84 -39.62
C GLY A 97 38.78 -27.39 -39.21
N ILE A 98 39.97 -27.11 -38.67
CA ILE A 98 40.45 -25.75 -38.35
C ILE A 98 41.71 -25.44 -39.20
N LEU A 99 41.71 -24.30 -39.88
CA LEU A 99 42.81 -23.86 -40.75
C LEU A 99 43.98 -23.28 -39.95
N VAL A 100 45.21 -23.72 -40.24
CA VAL A 100 46.46 -23.12 -39.76
C VAL A 100 47.29 -22.66 -40.97
N SER A 101 47.80 -21.43 -40.97
CA SER A 101 48.62 -20.90 -42.07
C SER A 101 50.09 -21.34 -41.94
N SER A 102 50.67 -21.90 -43.00
CA SER A 102 52.09 -22.25 -43.11
C SER A 102 52.84 -21.35 -44.11
N ILE A 103 54.05 -20.90 -43.78
CA ILE A 103 55.04 -20.42 -44.76
C ILE A 103 56.21 -21.43 -44.80
N LYS A 104 56.57 -21.87 -46.02
CA LYS A 104 57.69 -22.79 -46.31
C LYS A 104 58.99 -22.02 -46.55
N ALA A 105 60.10 -22.53 -46.03
CA ALA A 105 61.42 -22.33 -46.62
C ALA A 105 62.17 -23.66 -46.79
N LYS A 106 62.83 -23.80 -47.95
CA LYS A 106 63.51 -24.99 -48.48
C LYS A 106 64.91 -25.20 -47.86
N ARG A 107 65.30 -26.48 -47.79
CA ARG A 107 66.60 -27.02 -47.36
C ARG A 107 67.71 -26.85 -48.43
N GLY A 108 68.95 -26.71 -47.97
CA GLY A 108 70.22 -26.99 -48.66
C GLY A 108 71.30 -27.34 -47.63
N LEU A 109 72.15 -28.32 -47.93
CA LEU A 109 72.79 -29.26 -47.01
C LEU A 109 74.35 -29.17 -47.06
N HIS A 110 75.02 -29.51 -45.95
CA HIS A 110 76.44 -29.92 -45.79
C HIS A 110 77.55 -28.86 -46.00
N SER A 111 78.68 -28.85 -45.27
CA SER A 111 79.41 -29.96 -44.65
C SER A 111 80.36 -29.55 -43.51
N ALA A 112 80.55 -30.50 -42.60
CA ALA A 112 81.73 -30.89 -41.80
C ALA A 112 82.60 -29.87 -41.03
N LEU A 113 82.60 -30.08 -39.70
CA LEU A 113 83.71 -30.20 -38.73
C LEU A 113 85.06 -29.52 -39.04
N SER A 114 85.58 -28.78 -38.04
CA SER A 114 86.74 -29.22 -37.25
C SER A 114 87.02 -28.28 -36.05
N LEU A 115 86.80 -28.83 -34.85
CA LEU A 115 87.67 -28.85 -33.64
C LEU A 115 88.60 -27.67 -33.25
N VAL A 116 88.46 -27.28 -31.96
CA VAL A 116 89.51 -26.98 -30.92
C VAL A 116 90.09 -25.53 -30.96
N THR A 117 90.22 -24.71 -29.89
CA THR A 117 90.18 -24.82 -28.40
C THR A 117 89.97 -23.43 -27.75
N ASP A 118 89.45 -23.45 -26.50
CA ASP A 118 89.60 -22.54 -25.34
C ASP A 118 89.57 -20.99 -25.45
N THR A 119 88.67 -20.36 -24.67
CA THR A 119 88.97 -19.45 -23.53
C THR A 119 87.69 -18.91 -22.84
N LEU A 120 87.75 -18.67 -21.52
CA LEU A 120 86.66 -18.18 -20.65
C LEU A 120 86.35 -16.67 -20.86
N ILE A 121 85.06 -16.32 -20.96
CA ILE A 121 84.48 -14.96 -21.13
C ILE A 121 83.21 -14.84 -20.21
N PRO A 122 82.78 -13.62 -19.76
CA PRO A 122 81.60 -13.42 -18.90
C PRO A 122 80.35 -14.13 -19.44
N ARG A 123 79.49 -14.66 -18.55
CA ARG A 123 78.29 -15.41 -18.98
C ARG A 123 77.36 -14.46 -19.74
N ALA A 124 77.40 -14.53 -21.06
CA ALA A 124 76.39 -13.95 -21.92
C ALA A 124 75.05 -14.68 -21.67
N ASP A 125 73.94 -13.97 -21.85
CA ASP A 125 72.63 -14.58 -21.86
C ASP A 125 72.54 -15.63 -22.97
N CYS A 126 71.93 -16.76 -22.65
CA CYS A 126 71.68 -17.78 -23.64
C CYS A 126 70.55 -17.34 -24.59
N LYS A 127 70.59 -17.82 -25.84
CA LYS A 127 69.43 -17.77 -26.71
C LYS A 127 68.35 -18.66 -26.11
N ILE A 128 67.17 -18.12 -25.81
CA ILE A 128 66.10 -18.87 -25.14
C ILE A 128 65.11 -19.52 -26.11
N ILE A 129 64.45 -20.58 -25.63
CA ILE A 129 63.26 -21.19 -26.22
C ILE A 129 62.22 -21.43 -25.13
N GLN A 130 60.94 -21.22 -25.45
CA GLN A 130 59.85 -21.52 -24.53
C GLN A 130 59.33 -22.95 -24.76
N VAL A 131 59.11 -23.66 -23.65
CA VAL A 131 58.53 -25.01 -23.59
C VAL A 131 57.04 -24.94 -23.90
N SER A 132 56.60 -25.74 -24.87
CA SER A 132 55.20 -25.97 -25.20
C SER A 132 54.70 -27.26 -24.55
N SER A 133 53.37 -27.41 -24.43
CA SER A 133 52.81 -28.65 -23.89
C SER A 133 53.22 -29.88 -24.72
N GLY A 134 53.66 -30.95 -24.06
CA GLY A 134 54.17 -32.17 -24.70
C GLY A 134 55.61 -32.11 -25.20
N ASP A 135 56.34 -30.99 -25.02
CA ASP A 135 57.74 -30.91 -25.39
C ASP A 135 58.62 -31.86 -24.55
N SER A 136 59.63 -32.41 -25.20
CA SER A 136 60.76 -33.09 -24.57
C SER A 136 62.04 -32.29 -24.84
N CYS A 137 63.10 -32.53 -24.09
CA CYS A 137 64.42 -31.96 -24.42
C CYS A 137 64.85 -32.28 -25.86
N GLY A 138 64.43 -33.41 -26.42
CA GLY A 138 64.71 -33.75 -27.82
C GLY A 138 63.97 -32.87 -28.83
N SER A 139 62.68 -32.57 -28.59
CA SER A 139 61.92 -31.65 -29.44
C SER A 139 62.42 -30.21 -29.32
N LEU A 140 62.80 -29.79 -28.11
CA LEU A 140 63.36 -28.46 -27.86
C LEU A 140 64.75 -28.30 -28.48
N ALA A 141 65.65 -29.28 -28.31
CA ALA A 141 66.96 -29.27 -28.95
C ALA A 141 66.85 -29.15 -30.48
N SER A 142 65.91 -29.90 -31.08
CA SER A 142 65.63 -29.85 -32.51
C SER A 142 65.14 -28.46 -32.96
N ARG A 143 64.26 -27.82 -32.18
CA ARG A 143 63.76 -26.46 -32.45
C ARG A 143 64.82 -25.38 -32.22
N CYS A 144 65.73 -25.60 -31.27
CA CYS A 144 66.93 -24.77 -31.08
C CYS A 144 67.94 -24.92 -32.23
N GLY A 145 67.86 -25.99 -33.02
CA GLY A 145 68.81 -26.32 -34.08
C GLY A 145 70.14 -26.86 -33.54
N ILE A 146 70.14 -27.49 -32.36
CA ILE A 146 71.34 -28.03 -31.69
C ILE A 146 71.16 -29.51 -31.37
N SER A 147 72.25 -30.19 -30.98
CA SER A 147 72.17 -31.59 -30.54
C SER A 147 71.49 -31.70 -29.18
N GLY A 148 70.88 -32.86 -28.89
CA GLY A 148 70.30 -33.14 -27.57
C GLY A 148 71.34 -33.06 -26.44
N ASP A 149 72.59 -33.42 -26.74
CA ASP A 149 73.71 -33.34 -25.80
C ASP A 149 74.10 -31.87 -25.52
N ASP A 150 74.14 -31.01 -26.54
CA ASP A 150 74.39 -29.58 -26.37
C ASP A 150 73.24 -28.92 -25.59
N PHE A 151 71.98 -29.27 -25.89
CA PHE A 151 70.82 -28.76 -25.15
C PHE A 151 70.85 -29.17 -23.68
N SER A 152 71.21 -30.43 -23.40
CA SER A 152 71.35 -30.92 -22.02
C SER A 152 72.52 -30.26 -21.29
N LYS A 153 73.61 -29.97 -22.01
CA LYS A 153 74.77 -29.23 -21.48
C LYS A 153 74.41 -27.79 -21.13
N TYR A 154 73.61 -27.11 -21.95
CA TYR A 154 73.15 -25.75 -21.69
C TYR A 154 72.11 -25.67 -20.56
N ASN A 155 71.35 -26.74 -20.34
CA ASN A 155 70.32 -26.85 -19.30
C ASN A 155 70.67 -27.94 -18.29
N SER A 156 71.84 -27.81 -17.67
CA SER A 156 72.47 -28.86 -16.85
C SER A 156 71.88 -29.04 -15.45
N GLU A 157 70.75 -28.39 -15.15
CA GLU A 157 70.05 -28.58 -13.89
C GLU A 157 69.58 -30.03 -13.71
N SER A 158 69.73 -30.54 -12.50
CA SER A 158 69.33 -31.91 -12.17
C SER A 158 67.86 -32.14 -12.50
N ARG A 159 67.58 -33.15 -13.35
CA ARG A 159 66.24 -33.55 -13.80
C ARG A 159 65.51 -32.55 -14.70
N PHE A 160 66.18 -31.52 -15.22
CA PHE A 160 65.59 -30.49 -16.10
C PHE A 160 64.63 -31.08 -17.16
N CYS A 161 65.11 -32.06 -17.92
CA CYS A 161 64.35 -32.70 -18.99
C CYS A 161 63.16 -33.55 -18.52
N ALA A 162 63.19 -34.02 -17.27
CA ALA A 162 62.11 -34.80 -16.67
C ALA A 162 61.08 -33.91 -15.95
N SER A 163 61.38 -32.62 -15.79
CA SER A 163 60.56 -31.65 -15.07
C SER A 163 60.13 -30.46 -15.95
N LEU A 164 60.20 -30.61 -17.27
CA LEU A 164 59.78 -29.57 -18.21
C LEU A 164 58.32 -29.20 -17.96
N LYS A 165 58.06 -27.91 -17.75
CA LYS A 165 56.71 -27.38 -17.63
C LYS A 165 56.38 -26.52 -18.84
N PRO A 166 55.15 -26.56 -19.38
CA PRO A 166 54.70 -25.57 -20.35
C PRO A 166 55.02 -24.14 -19.89
N LYS A 167 55.30 -23.23 -20.82
CA LYS A 167 55.63 -21.81 -20.59
C LYS A 167 56.98 -21.53 -19.89
N GLN A 168 57.69 -22.54 -19.38
CA GLN A 168 59.08 -22.43 -18.90
C GLN A 168 60.05 -22.07 -20.04
N TYR A 169 61.14 -21.38 -19.74
CA TYR A 169 62.22 -21.12 -20.71
C TYR A 169 63.42 -22.06 -20.53
N ALA A 170 64.06 -22.38 -21.65
CA ALA A 170 65.27 -23.20 -21.75
C ALA A 170 66.32 -22.54 -22.64
N CYS A 171 67.60 -22.83 -22.41
CA CYS A 171 68.71 -22.31 -23.18
C CYS A 171 68.99 -23.15 -24.45
N CYS A 172 69.02 -22.50 -25.60
CA CYS A 172 69.49 -23.02 -26.90
C CYS A 172 70.98 -22.75 -27.17
N SER A 173 71.68 -22.04 -26.29
CA SER A 173 73.11 -21.77 -26.41
C SER A 173 73.79 -21.78 -25.05
N ALA A 174 75.13 -21.78 -25.02
CA ALA A 174 75.88 -21.56 -23.80
C ALA A 174 75.53 -20.17 -23.22
N GLY A 175 75.37 -20.09 -21.90
CA GLY A 175 74.96 -18.89 -21.19
C GLY A 175 74.08 -19.21 -19.99
N SER A 176 73.60 -18.19 -19.29
CA SER A 176 72.50 -18.30 -18.31
C SER A 176 71.17 -17.88 -18.95
N LEU A 177 70.05 -18.36 -18.41
CA LEU A 177 68.74 -17.78 -18.74
C LEU A 177 68.75 -16.28 -18.37
N PRO A 178 68.25 -15.39 -19.25
CA PRO A 178 68.04 -13.99 -18.92
C PRO A 178 67.11 -13.86 -17.70
N ASP A 179 67.37 -12.88 -16.84
CA ASP A 179 66.42 -12.51 -15.78
C ASP A 179 65.21 -11.82 -16.41
N MET A 180 64.06 -12.46 -16.32
CA MET A 180 62.77 -11.95 -16.82
C MET A 180 61.89 -11.41 -15.68
N THR A 181 62.48 -11.13 -14.52
CA THR A 181 61.76 -10.50 -13.40
C THR A 181 61.17 -9.17 -13.84
N PRO A 182 59.85 -8.97 -13.74
CA PRO A 182 59.22 -7.73 -14.13
C PRO A 182 59.67 -6.57 -13.23
N GLU A 183 60.11 -5.48 -13.85
CA GLU A 183 60.46 -4.24 -13.15
C GLU A 183 59.22 -3.38 -12.86
N PRO A 184 59.19 -2.59 -11.78
CA PRO A 184 58.12 -1.62 -11.55
C PRO A 184 57.94 -0.66 -12.73
N GLN A 185 56.71 -0.19 -12.91
CA GLN A 185 56.40 0.83 -13.91
C GLN A 185 57.06 2.17 -13.55
N ALA A 186 57.17 3.07 -14.54
CA ALA A 186 57.87 4.35 -14.37
C ALA A 186 57.25 5.28 -13.29
N ASP A 187 55.98 5.07 -12.93
CA ASP A 187 55.26 5.77 -11.87
C ASP A 187 55.46 5.14 -10.47
N GLY A 188 56.28 4.09 -10.37
CA GLY A 188 56.54 3.36 -9.14
C GLY A 188 55.50 2.28 -8.81
N THR A 189 54.50 2.04 -9.66
CA THR A 189 53.53 0.94 -9.48
C THR A 189 54.14 -0.41 -9.87
N CYS A 190 53.59 -1.50 -9.31
CA CYS A 190 54.04 -2.86 -9.64
C CYS A 190 53.82 -3.17 -11.13
N ALA A 191 54.65 -4.07 -11.68
CA ALA A 191 54.38 -4.69 -12.96
C ALA A 191 53.04 -5.45 -12.91
N VAL A 192 52.27 -5.37 -14.01
CA VAL A 192 50.94 -6.00 -14.10
C VAL A 192 51.01 -7.20 -15.06
N HIS A 193 50.50 -8.34 -14.62
CA HIS A 193 50.28 -9.52 -15.47
C HIS A 193 48.78 -9.77 -15.62
N GLU A 194 48.28 -9.76 -16.85
CA GLU A 194 46.89 -10.16 -17.13
C GLU A 194 46.81 -11.69 -17.14
N VAL A 195 46.16 -12.25 -16.11
CA VAL A 195 45.94 -13.69 -15.97
C VAL A 195 45.13 -14.21 -17.16
N GLN A 196 45.74 -15.09 -17.95
CA GLN A 196 45.09 -15.73 -19.08
C GLN A 196 44.29 -16.97 -18.64
N PRO A 197 43.30 -17.42 -19.44
CA PRO A 197 42.74 -18.75 -19.26
C PRO A 197 43.87 -19.79 -19.18
N ASP A 198 43.78 -20.70 -18.20
CA ASP A 198 44.78 -21.74 -17.89
C ASP A 198 46.14 -21.26 -17.33
N ASP A 199 46.26 -19.99 -16.89
CA ASP A 199 47.40 -19.58 -16.06
C ASP A 199 47.26 -20.11 -14.63
N GLY A 200 48.25 -20.90 -14.19
CA GLY A 200 48.55 -21.11 -12.77
C GLY A 200 49.70 -20.21 -12.31
N CYS A 201 49.83 -19.97 -11.00
CA CYS A 201 50.97 -19.21 -10.48
C CYS A 201 52.32 -19.81 -10.88
N ASN A 202 52.40 -21.14 -11.04
CA ASN A 202 53.63 -21.78 -11.48
C ASN A 202 53.99 -21.41 -12.93
N ASP A 203 52.99 -21.22 -13.78
CA ASP A 203 53.17 -20.80 -15.18
C ASP A 203 53.62 -19.34 -15.24
N ILE A 204 52.94 -18.46 -14.49
CA ILE A 204 53.31 -17.04 -14.35
C ILE A 204 54.72 -16.92 -13.77
N ALA A 205 55.04 -17.71 -12.74
CA ALA A 205 56.35 -17.74 -12.11
C ALA A 205 57.44 -18.15 -13.10
N GLY A 206 57.22 -19.23 -13.86
CA GLY A 206 58.15 -19.73 -14.86
C GLY A 206 58.39 -18.77 -16.03
N GLN A 207 57.39 -17.99 -16.42
CA GLN A 207 57.53 -16.96 -17.47
C GLN A 207 58.36 -15.75 -17.01
N ASN A 208 58.31 -15.43 -15.73
CA ASN A 208 58.81 -14.18 -15.18
C ASN A 208 60.03 -14.35 -14.27
N SER A 209 60.69 -15.52 -14.29
CA SER A 209 61.83 -15.83 -13.41
C SER A 209 61.53 -15.70 -11.90
N LEU A 210 60.28 -15.93 -11.52
CA LEU A 210 59.80 -15.87 -10.12
C LEU A 210 59.55 -17.27 -9.54
N THR A 211 59.30 -17.31 -8.23
CA THR A 211 58.74 -18.47 -7.51
C THR A 211 57.28 -18.23 -7.11
N LYS A 212 56.53 -19.31 -6.82
CA LYS A 212 55.15 -19.21 -6.28
C LYS A 212 55.12 -18.38 -5.00
N GLU A 213 56.14 -18.52 -4.15
CA GLU A 213 56.32 -17.80 -2.89
C GLU A 213 56.56 -16.30 -3.12
N GLN A 214 57.37 -15.94 -4.13
CA GLN A 214 57.56 -14.54 -4.52
C GLN A 214 56.27 -13.93 -5.07
N ILE A 215 55.53 -14.64 -5.92
CA ILE A 215 54.21 -14.15 -6.40
C ILE A 215 53.27 -13.89 -5.22
N ASN A 216 53.17 -14.83 -4.28
CA ASN A 216 52.35 -14.65 -3.07
C ASN A 216 52.83 -13.45 -2.22
N THR A 217 54.14 -13.27 -2.09
CA THR A 217 54.73 -12.19 -1.29
C THR A 217 54.46 -10.82 -1.93
N PHE A 218 54.68 -10.70 -3.24
CA PHE A 218 54.45 -9.46 -3.98
C PHE A 218 52.97 -9.05 -3.98
N ASN A 219 52.06 -10.03 -3.96
CA ASN A 219 50.63 -9.77 -4.00
C ASN A 219 49.95 -9.74 -2.62
N LYS A 220 50.70 -9.82 -1.51
CA LYS A 220 50.13 -9.80 -0.16
C LYS A 220 49.32 -8.53 0.13
N GLY A 221 49.71 -7.40 -0.46
CA GLY A 221 49.00 -6.12 -0.37
C GLY A 221 47.98 -5.88 -1.48
N THR A 222 47.83 -6.81 -2.43
CA THR A 222 46.96 -6.65 -3.61
C THR A 222 45.52 -7.01 -3.25
N TRP A 223 44.60 -6.07 -3.43
CA TRP A 223 43.19 -6.29 -3.12
C TRP A 223 42.60 -7.46 -3.95
N GLY A 224 41.81 -8.33 -3.30
CA GLY A 224 41.23 -9.53 -3.92
C GLY A 224 42.19 -10.71 -4.12
N TRP A 225 43.47 -10.58 -3.74
CA TRP A 225 44.44 -11.66 -3.83
C TRP A 225 44.08 -12.82 -2.88
N SER A 226 43.51 -13.87 -3.46
CA SER A 226 43.09 -15.08 -2.74
C SER A 226 44.14 -16.20 -2.80
N GLY A 227 45.36 -15.85 -3.18
CA GLY A 227 46.46 -16.79 -3.36
C GLY A 227 46.42 -17.52 -4.71
N CYS A 228 47.50 -18.24 -4.97
CA CYS A 228 47.76 -18.89 -6.25
C CYS A 228 46.79 -19.99 -6.69
N ASP A 229 45.94 -20.47 -5.80
CA ASP A 229 44.97 -21.52 -6.11
C ASP A 229 43.64 -20.92 -6.63
N ARG A 230 43.57 -19.58 -6.74
CA ARG A 230 42.37 -18.79 -7.11
C ARG A 230 42.71 -17.58 -7.98
N LEU A 231 43.53 -17.79 -9.00
CA LEU A 231 43.74 -16.77 -10.03
C LEU A 231 42.42 -16.51 -10.77
N GLN A 232 42.16 -15.26 -11.14
CA GLN A 232 40.91 -14.82 -11.78
C GLN A 232 41.19 -14.41 -13.25
N PRO A 233 40.99 -15.32 -14.23
CA PRO A 233 41.30 -15.04 -15.63
C PRO A 233 40.52 -13.84 -16.18
N GLY A 234 41.17 -13.03 -17.02
CA GLY A 234 40.55 -11.88 -17.69
C GLY A 234 40.29 -10.65 -16.80
N THR A 235 40.84 -10.64 -15.58
CA THR A 235 40.78 -9.46 -14.70
C THR A 235 41.60 -8.33 -15.29
N LYS A 236 40.95 -7.22 -15.64
CA LYS A 236 41.61 -6.02 -16.18
C LYS A 236 41.85 -5.01 -15.07
N ALA A 237 43.00 -4.34 -15.12
CA ALA A 237 43.27 -3.20 -14.25
C ALA A 237 42.28 -2.06 -14.54
N PRO A 238 41.82 -1.30 -13.52
CA PRO A 238 41.06 -0.07 -13.72
C PRO A 238 41.87 0.94 -14.54
N SER A 239 41.20 1.81 -15.30
CA SER A 239 41.86 2.92 -16.00
C SER A 239 42.24 4.06 -15.05
N GLY A 240 43.44 4.64 -15.19
CA GLY A 240 43.93 5.79 -14.42
C GLY A 240 45.12 5.48 -13.49
N SER A 241 45.62 6.50 -12.79
CA SER A 241 46.67 6.36 -11.75
C SER A 241 46.12 5.52 -10.60
N PHE A 242 46.55 4.27 -10.50
CA PHE A 242 46.00 3.29 -9.58
C PHE A 242 47.08 2.74 -8.64
N THR A 243 46.94 2.97 -7.34
CA THR A 243 47.94 2.56 -6.32
C THR A 243 47.61 1.26 -5.61
N GLY A 244 46.54 0.55 -6.00
CA GLY A 244 46.22 -0.80 -5.49
C GLY A 244 45.42 -0.88 -4.19
N PHE A 245 45.11 0.23 -3.51
CA PHE A 245 44.60 0.21 -2.13
C PHE A 245 43.16 0.72 -1.90
N ASP A 246 42.48 1.29 -2.90
CA ASP A 246 41.19 2.00 -2.67
C ASP A 246 40.02 1.49 -3.56
N LEU A 247 40.02 0.20 -3.92
CA LEU A 247 38.92 -0.44 -4.66
C LEU A 247 37.63 -0.60 -3.84
N ALA A 248 37.70 -0.48 -2.50
CA ALA A 248 36.51 -0.47 -1.63
C ALA A 248 35.54 0.67 -1.99
N LYS A 249 35.99 1.68 -2.74
CA LYS A 249 35.17 2.78 -3.28
C LYS A 249 34.57 2.50 -4.66
N LEU A 250 34.95 1.43 -5.35
CA LEU A 250 34.48 1.16 -6.72
C LEU A 250 33.07 0.57 -6.80
N ASN A 251 32.58 -0.09 -5.75
CA ASN A 251 31.26 -0.72 -5.74
C ASN A 251 30.55 -0.45 -4.41
N GLN A 252 30.31 0.83 -4.12
CA GLN A 252 29.58 1.23 -2.92
C GLN A 252 28.11 0.84 -3.07
N CYS A 253 27.65 -0.03 -2.19
CA CYS A 253 26.25 -0.37 -2.09
C CYS A 253 25.41 0.87 -1.72
N PRO A 254 24.20 1.02 -2.32
CA PRO A 254 23.24 2.02 -1.88
C PRO A 254 23.06 1.99 -0.36
N LEU A 255 22.83 3.16 0.25
CA LEU A 255 22.68 3.34 1.70
C LEU A 255 23.90 2.89 2.53
N LYS A 256 25.07 2.73 1.91
CA LYS A 256 26.23 2.12 2.58
C LYS A 256 25.87 0.75 3.19
N ALA A 257 24.97 0.00 2.52
CA ALA A 257 24.68 -1.38 2.89
C ALA A 257 25.95 -2.25 2.77
N CYS A 258 25.93 -3.42 3.38
CA CYS A 258 27.08 -4.32 3.38
C CYS A 258 27.30 -4.87 1.96
N CYS A 259 28.55 -4.83 1.52
CA CYS A 259 28.97 -5.44 0.26
C CYS A 259 29.60 -6.79 0.57
N SER A 260 28.99 -7.86 0.06
CA SER A 260 29.55 -9.21 0.20
C SER A 260 30.85 -9.34 -0.61
N GLY A 261 31.66 -10.35 -0.29
CA GLY A 261 32.88 -10.65 -1.05
C GLY A 261 32.65 -11.03 -2.52
N TRP A 262 31.40 -11.24 -2.91
CA TRP A 262 30.99 -11.46 -4.30
C TRP A 262 30.49 -10.19 -5.00
N GLY A 263 30.52 -9.03 -4.32
CA GLY A 263 30.10 -7.75 -4.87
C GLY A 263 28.59 -7.51 -4.85
N PHE A 264 27.83 -8.28 -4.07
CA PHE A 264 26.39 -8.08 -3.90
C PHE A 264 26.07 -7.28 -2.63
N CYS A 265 25.02 -6.47 -2.69
CA CYS A 265 24.58 -5.64 -1.59
C CYS A 265 23.50 -6.33 -0.76
N GLY A 266 23.59 -6.22 0.56
CA GLY A 266 22.56 -6.69 1.48
C GLY A 266 22.78 -6.22 2.91
N THR A 267 21.83 -6.57 3.78
CA THR A 267 21.78 -6.11 5.17
C THR A 267 21.82 -7.26 6.18
N THR A 268 21.86 -8.51 5.72
CA THR A 268 21.89 -9.70 6.60
C THR A 268 23.32 -10.16 6.87
N ASP A 269 23.50 -11.06 7.83
CA ASP A 269 24.81 -11.62 8.19
C ASP A 269 25.57 -12.22 7.01
N ASN A 270 24.87 -12.76 6.02
CA ASN A 270 25.47 -13.28 4.79
C ASN A 270 26.21 -12.21 3.97
N PHE A 271 25.86 -10.94 4.16
CA PHE A 271 26.49 -9.80 3.49
C PHE A 271 27.37 -8.99 4.44
N CYS A 272 27.04 -8.97 5.74
CA CYS A 272 27.66 -8.08 6.73
C CYS A 272 28.76 -8.72 7.57
N THR A 273 28.91 -10.05 7.56
CA THR A 273 29.92 -10.75 8.38
C THR A 273 31.30 -10.69 7.73
N GLU A 274 32.28 -10.11 8.43
CA GLU A 274 33.68 -10.14 7.99
C GLU A 274 34.24 -11.57 7.97
N SER A 275 34.96 -11.91 6.90
CA SER A 275 35.59 -13.22 6.74
C SER A 275 36.87 -13.08 5.92
N PRO A 276 37.93 -12.45 6.47
CA PRO A 276 39.14 -12.17 5.72
C PRO A 276 39.87 -13.46 5.29
N ALA A 277 40.45 -13.43 4.09
CA ALA A 277 41.29 -14.54 3.60
C ALA A 277 42.57 -14.71 4.42
N ASP A 278 43.07 -15.94 4.50
CA ASP A 278 44.32 -16.28 5.20
C ASP A 278 45.55 -15.57 4.59
N THR A 279 45.45 -15.08 3.35
CA THR A 279 46.50 -14.29 2.68
C THR A 279 46.72 -12.93 3.35
N GLY A 280 45.73 -12.42 4.10
CA GLY A 280 45.74 -11.06 4.66
C GLY A 280 45.55 -9.96 3.62
N ALA A 281 45.24 -10.32 2.37
CA ALA A 281 45.01 -9.39 1.29
C ALA A 281 43.69 -8.61 1.51
N PRO A 282 43.68 -7.27 1.35
CA PRO A 282 42.46 -6.47 1.49
C PRO A 282 41.34 -6.98 0.55
N GLY A 283 40.10 -7.06 1.03
CA GLY A 283 38.94 -7.48 0.23
C GLY A 283 38.93 -8.94 -0.26
N ALA A 284 39.95 -9.74 0.08
CA ALA A 284 39.91 -11.18 -0.17
C ALA A 284 39.14 -11.89 0.95
N ILE A 285 38.30 -12.85 0.58
CA ILE A 285 37.46 -13.61 1.53
C ILE A 285 37.98 -15.02 1.76
N LYS A 286 37.75 -15.54 2.98
CA LYS A 286 38.07 -16.92 3.33
C LYS A 286 37.34 -17.91 2.43
N ASN A 287 38.04 -18.97 2.02
CA ASN A 287 37.48 -20.02 1.18
C ASN A 287 36.21 -20.63 1.82
N GLY A 288 35.13 -20.71 1.04
CA GLY A 288 33.86 -21.30 1.44
C GLY A 288 32.94 -20.37 2.23
N THR A 289 33.31 -19.09 2.37
CA THR A 289 32.50 -18.09 3.06
C THR A 289 31.92 -17.07 2.07
N GLN A 290 30.85 -16.36 2.47
CA GLN A 290 30.31 -15.23 1.70
C GLN A 290 31.18 -13.98 1.92
N GLY A 291 31.50 -13.70 3.19
CA GLY A 291 32.36 -12.61 3.64
C GLY A 291 31.82 -11.21 3.31
N CYS A 292 32.28 -10.21 4.06
CA CYS A 292 32.00 -8.81 3.82
C CYS A 292 33.30 -8.06 3.48
N ILE A 293 33.24 -7.16 2.51
CA ILE A 293 34.40 -6.40 2.02
C ILE A 293 34.27 -4.89 2.20
N SER A 294 33.05 -4.36 2.42
CA SER A 294 32.83 -2.95 2.76
C SER A 294 31.53 -2.76 3.53
N ASN A 295 31.52 -1.74 4.39
CA ASN A 295 30.41 -1.41 5.31
C ASN A 295 29.95 -2.63 6.12
N CYS A 296 30.89 -3.37 6.71
CA CYS A 296 30.58 -4.60 7.44
C CYS A 296 29.94 -4.33 8.81
N GLY A 297 29.43 -5.39 9.44
CA GLY A 297 28.71 -5.31 10.72
C GLY A 297 27.25 -4.87 10.61
N THR A 298 26.48 -5.16 11.64
CA THR A 298 25.03 -4.90 11.76
C THR A 298 24.70 -4.03 12.97
N GLU A 299 25.71 -3.34 13.52
CA GLU A 299 25.55 -2.48 14.69
C GLU A 299 25.00 -1.10 14.30
N VAL A 300 24.21 -0.51 15.20
CA VAL A 300 23.80 0.90 15.13
C VAL A 300 25.03 1.78 15.34
N VAL A 301 25.16 2.83 14.53
CA VAL A 301 26.26 3.80 14.59
C VAL A 301 25.73 5.24 14.67
N GLY A 302 26.56 6.23 15.00
CA GLY A 302 26.12 7.63 14.95
C GLY A 302 25.04 7.98 15.98
N ASN A 303 25.01 7.25 17.10
CA ASN A 303 24.07 7.39 18.20
C ASN A 303 24.76 7.76 19.53
N GLU A 304 25.95 8.36 19.44
CA GLU A 304 26.73 8.80 20.59
C GLU A 304 26.13 10.05 21.25
N GLU A 305 25.42 10.87 20.48
CA GLU A 305 24.79 12.11 20.95
C GLU A 305 23.30 11.91 21.25
N ARG A 306 22.88 12.29 22.45
CA ARG A 306 21.47 12.28 22.85
C ARG A 306 20.70 13.42 22.16
N PRO A 307 19.47 13.18 21.66
CA PRO A 307 18.65 14.27 21.13
C PRO A 307 18.26 15.26 22.23
N GLU A 308 18.11 16.53 21.84
CA GLU A 308 17.66 17.61 22.74
C GLU A 308 16.28 17.32 23.36
N GLU A 309 15.41 16.69 22.57
CA GLU A 309 14.07 16.27 22.96
C GLU A 309 13.79 14.89 22.37
N PHE A 310 13.24 13.99 23.19
CA PHE A 310 12.74 12.70 22.72
C PHE A 310 11.30 12.87 22.22
N LYS A 311 11.09 12.81 20.91
CA LYS A 311 9.78 13.01 20.29
C LYS A 311 8.91 11.77 20.44
N LYS A 312 7.66 11.99 20.83
CA LYS A 312 6.58 11.01 20.71
C LYS A 312 5.60 11.55 19.67
N VAL A 313 5.69 11.01 18.47
CA VAL A 313 4.83 11.36 17.34
C VAL A 313 3.73 10.30 17.24
N THR A 314 2.50 10.74 17.02
CA THR A 314 1.37 9.83 16.81
C THR A 314 0.61 10.26 15.57
N TYR A 315 0.32 9.31 14.68
CA TYR A 315 -0.57 9.53 13.55
C TYR A 315 -2.03 9.44 14.01
N PHE A 316 -2.86 10.32 13.45
CA PHE A 316 -4.32 10.24 13.54
C PHE A 316 -4.87 9.94 12.15
N GLU A 317 -5.45 8.76 11.95
CA GLU A 317 -6.06 8.36 10.69
C GLU A 317 -7.41 9.09 10.56
N ALA A 318 -7.43 10.28 10.00
CA ALA A 318 -8.66 11.09 9.92
C ALA A 318 -9.75 10.48 9.03
N PHE A 319 -9.42 9.44 8.26
CA PHE A 319 -10.35 8.61 7.51
C PHE A 319 -11.00 7.50 8.37
N ASN A 320 -10.66 7.36 9.66
CA ASN A 320 -11.32 6.43 10.58
C ASN A 320 -12.85 6.63 10.61
N VAL A 321 -13.32 7.86 10.33
CA VAL A 321 -14.74 8.21 10.22
C VAL A 321 -15.50 7.50 9.10
N GLN A 322 -14.78 6.76 8.24
CA GLN A 322 -15.35 5.93 7.17
C GLN A 322 -15.60 4.48 7.64
N ARG A 323 -15.08 4.09 8.81
CA ARG A 323 -15.36 2.78 9.43
C ARG A 323 -16.75 2.78 10.06
N GLU A 324 -17.36 1.60 10.17
CA GLU A 324 -18.67 1.46 10.83
C GLU A 324 -18.60 1.70 12.35
N CYS A 325 -17.45 1.43 12.96
CA CYS A 325 -17.13 1.63 14.36
C CYS A 325 -15.65 2.03 14.53
N LEU A 326 -15.20 2.28 15.77
CA LEU A 326 -13.84 2.76 16.07
C LEU A 326 -13.53 4.08 15.35
N THR A 327 -14.38 5.08 15.58
CA THR A 327 -14.42 6.36 14.84
C THR A 327 -13.92 7.56 15.67
N MET A 328 -12.69 7.48 16.18
CA MET A 328 -12.12 8.50 17.06
C MET A 328 -12.25 9.93 16.50
N ASP A 329 -12.75 10.86 17.33
CA ASP A 329 -12.71 12.28 17.02
C ASP A 329 -11.33 12.87 17.31
N VAL A 330 -10.80 13.69 16.40
CA VAL A 330 -9.46 14.26 16.58
C VAL A 330 -9.33 15.12 17.85
N THR A 331 -10.44 15.67 18.34
CA THR A 331 -10.43 16.50 19.56
C THR A 331 -10.17 15.70 20.83
N GLU A 332 -10.36 14.38 20.82
CA GLU A 332 -10.04 13.51 21.96
C GLU A 332 -8.55 13.46 22.26
N LEU A 333 -7.70 13.76 21.26
CA LEU A 333 -6.26 13.86 21.45
C LEU A 333 -5.87 15.11 22.25
N ALA A 334 -6.70 16.16 22.29
CA ALA A 334 -6.36 17.44 22.93
C ALA A 334 -6.00 17.30 24.42
N ASP A 335 -6.67 16.36 25.10
CA ASP A 335 -6.48 16.08 26.52
C ASP A 335 -5.34 15.08 26.79
N GLN A 336 -4.79 14.45 25.74
CA GLN A 336 -3.69 13.50 25.85
C GLN A 336 -2.35 14.26 25.87
N THR A 337 -1.64 14.19 26.99
CA THR A 337 -0.41 14.97 27.23
C THR A 337 0.89 14.22 26.91
N ASP A 338 0.81 12.95 26.51
CA ASP A 338 2.00 12.14 26.21
C ASP A 338 2.55 12.37 24.79
N HIS A 339 1.81 13.10 23.94
CA HIS A 339 2.20 13.38 22.56
C HIS A 339 3.02 14.67 22.48
N THR A 340 4.14 14.62 21.76
CA THR A 340 4.89 15.83 21.40
C THR A 340 4.39 16.43 20.08
N HIS A 341 4.02 15.56 19.13
CA HIS A 341 3.50 15.93 17.81
C HIS A 341 2.36 14.99 17.45
N VAL A 342 1.34 15.51 16.76
CA VAL A 342 0.30 14.70 16.12
C VAL A 342 0.34 14.96 14.62
N HIS A 343 0.47 13.90 13.85
CA HIS A 343 0.45 13.89 12.39
C HIS A 343 -0.99 13.61 11.91
N PHE A 344 -1.64 14.60 11.30
CA PHE A 344 -2.97 14.47 10.74
C PHE A 344 -2.91 13.82 9.36
N ALA A 345 -3.41 12.59 9.24
CA ALA A 345 -3.36 11.77 8.03
C ALA A 345 -4.75 11.65 7.36
N PHE A 346 -4.96 12.00 6.08
CA PHE A 346 -4.02 12.61 5.15
C PHE A 346 -4.69 13.70 4.31
N ALA A 347 -3.87 14.66 3.87
CA ALA A 347 -4.15 15.46 2.69
C ALA A 347 -3.47 14.83 1.44
N GLY A 348 -3.88 15.26 0.26
CA GLY A 348 -3.24 14.86 -1.00
C GLY A 348 -3.26 15.97 -2.05
N PRO A 349 -2.41 15.90 -3.09
CA PRO A 349 -2.52 16.74 -4.26
C PRO A 349 -3.66 16.27 -5.17
N ASN A 350 -4.36 17.19 -5.82
CA ASN A 350 -5.17 16.90 -7.00
C ASN A 350 -4.33 16.98 -8.30
N GLU A 351 -4.96 16.78 -9.45
CA GLU A 351 -4.29 16.82 -10.78
C GLU A 351 -3.60 18.16 -11.09
N ASP A 352 -4.08 19.25 -10.50
CA ASP A 352 -3.53 20.59 -10.64
C ASP A 352 -2.52 20.95 -9.52
N PHE A 353 -2.16 19.98 -8.68
CA PHE A 353 -1.34 20.14 -7.47
C PHE A 353 -1.96 21.05 -6.40
N GLY A 354 -3.27 21.29 -6.44
CA GLY A 354 -4.03 21.87 -5.33
C GLY A 354 -4.23 20.86 -4.20
N ILE A 355 -4.45 21.33 -2.97
CA ILE A 355 -4.58 20.46 -1.80
C ILE A 355 -6.02 19.99 -1.64
N THR A 356 -6.22 18.69 -1.50
CA THR A 356 -7.52 18.07 -1.27
C THR A 356 -7.50 17.18 -0.04
N PHE A 357 -8.70 16.97 0.51
CA PHE A 357 -8.98 16.01 1.57
C PHE A 357 -10.06 15.06 1.04
N LYS A 358 -9.96 13.77 1.34
CA LYS A 358 -11.03 12.80 1.03
C LYS A 358 -12.29 13.11 1.84
N ASP A 359 -13.43 12.55 1.42
CA ASP A 359 -14.72 12.76 2.08
C ASP A 359 -14.67 12.38 3.58
N GLY A 360 -15.28 13.21 4.43
CA GLY A 360 -15.26 13.07 5.90
C GLY A 360 -14.00 13.65 6.58
N VAL A 361 -12.83 13.61 5.93
CA VAL A 361 -11.53 14.03 6.50
C VAL A 361 -11.48 15.54 6.78
N LYS A 362 -12.02 16.37 5.88
CA LYS A 362 -11.95 17.84 6.02
C LYS A 362 -12.58 18.36 7.32
N LYS A 363 -13.66 17.73 7.79
CA LYS A 363 -14.32 18.10 9.07
C LYS A 363 -13.38 17.85 10.25
N GLN A 364 -12.66 16.73 10.25
CA GLN A 364 -11.66 16.43 11.28
C GLN A 364 -10.48 17.41 11.17
N PHE A 365 -10.04 17.78 9.96
CA PHE A 365 -8.97 18.78 9.80
C PHE A 365 -9.37 20.14 10.40
N ASP A 366 -10.60 20.60 10.17
CA ASP A 366 -11.10 21.86 10.73
C ASP A 366 -11.13 21.84 12.26
N LYS A 367 -11.46 20.69 12.87
CA LYS A 367 -11.36 20.50 14.33
C LYS A 367 -9.90 20.50 14.79
N PHE A 368 -9.04 19.80 14.06
CA PHE A 368 -7.62 19.67 14.35
C PHE A 368 -6.92 21.04 14.42
N VAL A 369 -7.15 21.90 13.44
CA VAL A 369 -6.52 23.23 13.41
C VAL A 369 -7.09 24.18 14.47
N LYS A 370 -8.39 24.05 14.80
CA LYS A 370 -9.07 24.91 15.81
C LYS A 370 -8.83 24.50 17.26
N MET A 371 -8.59 23.21 17.54
CA MET A 371 -8.45 22.75 18.92
C MET A 371 -7.24 23.38 19.63
N LYS A 372 -7.31 23.55 20.95
CA LYS A 372 -6.13 23.90 21.74
C LYS A 372 -5.49 22.61 22.22
N ALA A 373 -4.25 22.39 21.81
CA ALA A 373 -3.49 21.20 22.15
C ALA A 373 -2.10 21.58 22.65
N SER A 374 -1.50 20.73 23.47
CA SER A 374 -0.13 20.89 23.96
C SER A 374 0.92 20.40 22.95
N PHE A 375 0.53 19.46 22.08
CA PHE A 375 1.36 18.91 21.02
C PHE A 375 1.44 19.83 19.78
N LYS A 376 2.47 19.58 18.98
CA LYS A 376 2.69 20.19 17.67
C LYS A 376 1.77 19.60 16.61
N LYS A 377 1.14 20.47 15.81
CA LYS A 377 0.16 20.06 14.78
C LYS A 377 0.82 19.95 13.41
N ILE A 378 0.93 18.73 12.90
CA ILE A 378 1.57 18.42 11.62
C ILE A 378 0.54 17.93 10.63
N LEU A 379 0.57 18.42 9.39
CA LEU A 379 -0.26 17.87 8.30
C LEU A 379 0.57 16.90 7.46
N SER A 380 0.10 15.66 7.36
CA SER A 380 0.73 14.61 6.53
C SER A 380 0.07 14.52 5.15
N PHE A 381 0.92 14.41 4.13
CA PHE A 381 0.54 14.26 2.73
C PHE A 381 0.91 12.87 2.24
N GLY A 382 -0.07 12.07 1.80
CA GLY A 382 0.20 10.79 1.14
C GLY A 382 -0.54 9.62 1.77
N GLY A 383 0.22 8.64 2.24
CA GLY A 383 -0.23 7.32 2.66
C GLY A 383 -0.28 6.33 1.49
N TRP A 384 -0.32 5.04 1.83
CA TRP A 384 -0.34 3.92 0.88
C TRP A 384 -1.32 4.11 -0.29
N ALA A 385 -2.62 4.28 -0.01
CA ALA A 385 -3.66 4.38 -1.04
C ALA A 385 -3.42 5.55 -2.02
N GLU A 386 -3.10 6.75 -1.51
CA GLU A 386 -2.82 7.90 -2.38
C GLU A 386 -1.55 7.68 -3.23
N SER A 387 -0.59 6.90 -2.72
CA SER A 387 0.66 6.60 -3.41
C SER A 387 0.55 5.46 -4.44
N THR A 388 -0.42 4.55 -4.29
CA THR A 388 -0.50 3.32 -5.10
C THR A 388 -1.78 3.14 -5.92
N ASP A 389 -2.87 3.83 -5.60
CA ASP A 389 -4.13 3.64 -6.35
C ASP A 389 -4.01 4.16 -7.79
N GLU A 390 -4.69 3.48 -8.73
CA GLU A 390 -4.63 3.75 -10.18
C GLU A 390 -4.90 5.23 -10.53
N GLY A 391 -5.76 5.91 -9.77
CA GLY A 391 -6.14 7.31 -9.99
C GLY A 391 -5.24 8.36 -9.31
N THR A 392 -4.27 7.96 -8.49
CA THR A 392 -3.51 8.87 -7.63
C THR A 392 -1.99 8.66 -7.66
N PHE A 393 -1.50 7.45 -7.99
CA PHE A 393 -0.06 7.12 -7.93
C PHE A 393 0.85 8.09 -8.69
N GLN A 394 0.34 8.68 -9.78
CA GLN A 394 1.11 9.58 -10.64
C GLN A 394 1.25 11.00 -10.04
N ARG A 395 0.40 11.39 -9.09
CA ARG A 395 0.31 12.78 -8.62
C ARG A 395 1.57 13.24 -7.90
N TYR A 396 2.13 12.43 -6.98
CA TYR A 396 3.39 12.77 -6.32
C TYR A 396 4.57 12.76 -7.28
N ARG A 397 4.63 11.76 -8.19
CA ARG A 397 5.65 11.68 -9.24
C ARG A 397 5.69 12.96 -10.09
N ASP A 398 4.52 13.51 -10.43
CA ASP A 398 4.42 14.73 -11.21
C ASP A 398 4.63 15.99 -10.38
N ALA A 399 4.14 16.03 -9.13
CA ALA A 399 4.29 17.17 -8.24
C ALA A 399 5.76 17.49 -7.93
N VAL A 400 6.61 16.47 -7.79
CA VAL A 400 8.03 16.69 -7.46
C VAL A 400 8.90 17.06 -8.67
N LYS A 401 8.40 16.98 -9.91
CA LYS A 401 9.18 17.28 -11.12
C LYS A 401 9.56 18.76 -11.22
N PRO A 402 10.65 19.10 -11.94
CA PRO A 402 11.01 20.47 -12.25
C PRO A 402 9.85 21.20 -12.94
N GLY A 403 9.53 22.42 -12.50
CA GLY A 403 8.42 23.23 -13.03
C GLY A 403 7.08 22.98 -12.34
N ASN A 404 6.84 21.79 -11.78
CA ASN A 404 5.64 21.47 -11.01
C ASN A 404 5.84 21.68 -9.51
N ARG A 405 7.04 21.39 -8.99
CA ARG A 405 7.35 21.49 -7.55
C ARG A 405 7.09 22.87 -6.99
N GLU A 406 7.40 23.93 -7.73
CA GLU A 406 7.12 25.31 -7.33
C GLU A 406 5.62 25.56 -7.19
N LYS A 407 4.81 25.04 -8.12
CA LYS A 407 3.34 25.17 -8.09
C LYS A 407 2.75 24.41 -6.91
N PHE A 408 3.20 23.17 -6.68
CA PHE A 408 2.74 22.38 -5.53
C PHE A 408 3.09 23.06 -4.20
N ILE A 409 4.34 23.52 -4.03
CA ILE A 409 4.78 24.25 -2.83
C ILE A 409 3.97 25.54 -2.64
N ALA A 410 3.67 26.28 -3.71
CA ALA A 410 2.86 27.49 -3.64
C ALA A 410 1.42 27.23 -3.18
N ASN A 411 0.91 26.00 -3.32
CA ASN A 411 -0.40 25.60 -2.80
C ASN A 411 -0.32 25.06 -1.36
N VAL A 412 0.79 24.41 -0.99
CA VAL A 412 0.99 23.87 0.37
C VAL A 412 1.22 24.99 1.38
N ILE A 413 2.15 25.92 1.09
CA ILE A 413 2.61 26.92 2.08
C ILE A 413 1.48 27.78 2.66
N PRO A 414 0.56 28.36 1.86
CA PRO A 414 -0.56 29.13 2.40
C PRO A 414 -1.44 28.32 3.37
N LEU A 415 -1.69 27.04 3.08
CA LEU A 415 -2.48 26.18 3.97
C LEU A 415 -1.80 26.03 5.35
N ILE A 416 -0.47 25.94 5.38
CA ILE A 416 0.31 25.83 6.63
C ILE A 416 0.26 27.14 7.42
N GLU A 417 0.43 28.27 6.74
CA GLU A 417 0.41 29.60 7.35
C GLU A 417 -0.98 29.99 7.88
N GLU A 418 -2.03 29.82 7.06
CA GLU A 418 -3.41 30.19 7.39
C GLU A 418 -3.97 29.39 8.58
N ASN A 419 -3.55 28.12 8.71
CA ASN A 419 -3.99 27.25 9.79
C ASN A 419 -3.00 27.19 10.97
N ASN A 420 -1.93 27.99 10.91
CA ASN A 420 -0.86 28.02 11.93
C ASN A 420 -0.36 26.62 12.32
N LEU A 421 -0.14 25.77 11.32
CA LEU A 421 0.42 24.43 11.54
C LEU A 421 1.89 24.53 11.96
N ASP A 422 2.36 23.58 12.75
CA ASP A 422 3.74 23.55 13.27
C ASP A 422 4.73 22.90 12.28
N GLY A 423 4.22 22.22 11.25
CA GLY A 423 5.03 21.59 10.22
C GLY A 423 4.22 20.74 9.26
N ILE A 424 4.95 20.04 8.39
CA ILE A 424 4.41 19.14 7.39
C ILE A 424 5.22 17.85 7.29
N ASP A 425 4.53 16.82 6.83
CA ASP A 425 5.08 15.49 6.63
C ASP A 425 4.69 14.97 5.24
N PHE A 426 5.61 14.32 4.54
CA PHE A 426 5.32 13.65 3.27
C PHE A 426 5.51 12.15 3.38
N ASP A 427 4.42 11.43 3.20
CA ASP A 427 4.33 9.98 3.28
C ASP A 427 4.07 9.40 1.89
N TRP A 428 5.03 9.57 0.98
CA TRP A 428 4.95 9.05 -0.39
C TRP A 428 5.55 7.65 -0.47
N GLU A 429 4.71 6.67 -0.84
CA GLU A 429 5.03 5.23 -0.79
C GLU A 429 5.04 4.54 -2.18
N TYR A 430 6.19 4.32 -2.85
CA TYR A 430 7.51 4.89 -2.56
C TYR A 430 8.17 5.43 -3.84
N PRO A 431 8.90 6.56 -3.77
CA PRO A 431 9.74 7.03 -4.86
C PRO A 431 10.69 5.95 -5.37
N GLY A 432 10.70 5.74 -6.68
CA GLY A 432 11.59 4.78 -7.33
C GLY A 432 11.26 3.30 -7.08
N ALA A 433 10.10 2.97 -6.49
CA ALA A 433 9.64 1.59 -6.36
C ALA A 433 9.32 0.98 -7.74
N THR A 434 9.77 -0.25 -8.00
CA THR A 434 9.69 -0.87 -9.34
C THR A 434 8.69 -2.00 -9.45
N ASP A 435 8.19 -2.49 -8.32
CA ASP A 435 7.51 -3.79 -8.20
C ASP A 435 6.24 -3.74 -7.36
N ILE A 436 5.68 -2.55 -7.10
CA ILE A 436 4.36 -2.41 -6.48
C ILE A 436 3.29 -2.88 -7.50
N PRO A 437 2.47 -3.90 -7.17
CA PRO A 437 1.43 -4.38 -8.08
C PRO A 437 0.45 -3.28 -8.49
N GLY A 438 0.13 -3.21 -9.78
CA GLY A 438 -0.79 -2.20 -10.31
C GLY A 438 -0.17 -0.81 -10.55
N VAL A 439 1.07 -0.58 -10.08
CA VAL A 439 1.77 0.71 -10.24
C VAL A 439 2.91 0.56 -11.26
N PRO A 440 3.02 1.44 -12.27
CA PRO A 440 4.17 1.45 -13.17
C PRO A 440 5.49 1.64 -12.42
N ALA A 441 6.56 0.96 -12.85
CA ALA A 441 7.87 1.12 -12.24
C ALA A 441 8.32 2.58 -12.17
N GLY A 442 8.82 3.01 -11.01
CA GLY A 442 9.28 4.37 -10.77
C GLY A 442 10.46 4.76 -11.67
N GLY A 443 10.51 6.05 -12.03
CA GLY A 443 11.60 6.62 -12.82
C GLY A 443 12.88 6.82 -12.01
N GLY A 444 14.05 6.70 -12.65
CA GLY A 444 15.34 6.94 -11.99
C GLY A 444 15.59 8.39 -11.56
N ASP A 445 14.78 9.33 -12.07
CA ASP A 445 14.82 10.75 -11.73
C ASP A 445 13.99 11.11 -10.48
N GLU A 446 13.09 10.23 -10.04
CA GLU A 446 12.22 10.44 -8.86
C GLU A 446 13.04 10.72 -7.60
N THR A 447 14.16 10.01 -7.41
CA THR A 447 15.13 10.19 -6.32
C THR A 447 15.65 11.63 -6.24
N SER A 448 16.18 12.16 -7.35
CA SER A 448 16.70 13.53 -7.41
C SER A 448 15.58 14.57 -7.32
N ASN A 449 14.44 14.30 -7.96
CA ASN A 449 13.32 15.22 -7.97
C ASN A 449 12.72 15.40 -6.58
N TYR A 450 12.60 14.32 -5.81
CA TYR A 450 12.08 14.40 -4.46
C TYR A 450 13.04 15.15 -3.52
N LEU A 451 14.35 14.86 -3.58
CA LEU A 451 15.34 15.61 -2.81
C LEU A 451 15.29 17.11 -3.11
N ASP A 452 15.20 17.50 -4.37
CA ASP A 452 15.14 18.90 -4.75
C ASP A 452 13.81 19.57 -4.35
N PHE A 453 12.71 18.84 -4.35
CA PHE A 453 11.45 19.29 -3.77
C PHE A 453 11.59 19.58 -2.27
N LEU A 454 12.19 18.66 -1.50
CA LEU A 454 12.42 18.83 -0.06
C LEU A 454 13.32 20.03 0.25
N LYS A 455 14.39 20.23 -0.54
CA LYS A 455 15.26 21.42 -0.45
C LYS A 455 14.52 22.73 -0.67
N LEU A 456 13.53 22.73 -1.56
CA LEU A 456 12.81 23.93 -1.93
C LEU A 456 11.74 24.28 -0.91
N ILE A 457 11.00 23.28 -0.40
CA ILE A 457 9.94 23.49 0.58
C ILE A 457 10.50 23.84 1.96
N GLU A 458 11.62 23.25 2.38
CA GLU A 458 12.30 23.59 3.64
C GLU A 458 12.59 25.09 3.75
N LYS A 459 13.12 25.69 2.68
CA LYS A 459 13.40 27.13 2.61
C LYS A 459 12.16 28.02 2.73
N LYS A 460 10.95 27.46 2.56
CA LYS A 460 9.66 28.17 2.59
C LYS A 460 8.89 27.97 3.89
N LEU A 461 9.28 27.03 4.74
CA LEU A 461 8.55 26.67 5.95
C LEU A 461 8.85 27.55 7.17
N ASP A 462 9.76 28.53 7.05
CA ASP A 462 10.08 29.52 8.10
C ASP A 462 10.30 28.91 9.50
N GLY A 463 11.11 27.85 9.59
CA GLY A 463 11.45 27.19 10.85
C GLY A 463 10.41 26.18 11.38
N LYS A 464 9.30 25.96 10.66
CA LYS A 464 8.37 24.85 10.92
C LYS A 464 9.00 23.50 10.56
N SER A 465 8.52 22.40 11.17
CA SER A 465 9.11 21.10 10.92
C SER A 465 8.79 20.57 9.52
N LEU A 466 9.74 19.84 8.95
CA LEU A 466 9.58 19.08 7.71
C LEU A 466 10.05 17.65 7.97
N SER A 467 9.16 16.68 7.77
CA SER A 467 9.47 15.25 7.85
C SER A 467 9.03 14.49 6.61
N ILE A 468 9.53 13.27 6.49
CA ILE A 468 9.05 12.28 5.52
C ILE A 468 8.93 10.92 6.22
N ALA A 469 8.05 10.08 5.71
CA ALA A 469 8.03 8.67 6.07
C ALA A 469 9.03 7.86 5.22
N LEU A 470 9.69 6.90 5.87
CA LEU A 470 10.68 6.01 5.26
C LEU A 470 10.28 4.54 5.42
N PRO A 471 10.45 3.72 4.37
CA PRO A 471 10.25 2.28 4.46
C PRO A 471 11.41 1.60 5.19
N ALA A 472 11.12 0.63 6.06
CA ALA A 472 12.12 -0.20 6.76
C ALA A 472 12.92 -1.13 5.82
N SER A 473 12.38 -1.46 4.65
CA SER A 473 13.00 -2.37 3.68
C SER A 473 14.15 -1.70 2.91
N TYR A 474 15.30 -2.38 2.86
CA TYR A 474 16.42 -1.99 1.98
C TYR A 474 15.99 -1.80 0.53
N TRP A 475 15.09 -2.67 0.03
CA TRP A 475 14.66 -2.67 -1.36
C TRP A 475 13.98 -1.35 -1.77
N TYR A 476 13.14 -0.79 -0.89
CA TYR A 476 12.44 0.47 -1.13
C TYR A 476 13.26 1.68 -0.69
N LEU A 477 14.00 1.57 0.42
CA LEU A 477 14.79 2.69 0.95
C LEU A 477 15.97 3.08 0.05
N LYS A 478 16.53 2.15 -0.75
CA LYS A 478 17.71 2.40 -1.59
C LYS A 478 17.53 3.56 -2.60
N SER A 479 16.28 3.91 -2.91
CA SER A 479 15.91 5.02 -3.79
C SER A 479 15.84 6.38 -3.09
N PHE A 480 16.11 6.44 -1.78
CA PHE A 480 16.14 7.66 -0.98
C PHE A 480 17.60 8.04 -0.67
N PRO A 481 18.07 9.24 -1.08
CA PRO A 481 19.38 9.76 -0.72
C PRO A 481 19.35 10.31 0.72
N VAL A 482 19.11 9.42 1.69
CA VAL A 482 18.78 9.75 3.09
C VAL A 482 19.83 10.62 3.79
N GLU A 483 21.12 10.42 3.51
CA GLU A 483 22.21 11.26 4.04
C GLU A 483 22.04 12.72 3.62
N MET A 484 21.71 12.96 2.34
CA MET A 484 21.45 14.32 1.85
C MET A 484 20.11 14.87 2.32
N MET A 485 19.07 14.02 2.39
CA MET A 485 17.75 14.43 2.90
C MET A 485 17.83 14.84 4.37
N ALA A 486 18.67 14.19 5.18
CA ALA A 486 18.84 14.51 6.60
C ALA A 486 19.30 15.95 6.85
N HIS A 487 19.92 16.62 5.88
CA HIS A 487 20.28 18.04 6.00
C HIS A 487 19.08 19.00 5.86
N HIS A 488 17.97 18.55 5.26
CA HIS A 488 16.79 19.37 4.98
C HIS A 488 15.57 18.99 5.82
N LEU A 489 15.63 17.87 6.53
CA LEU A 489 14.52 17.35 7.33
C LEU A 489 14.78 17.57 8.81
N SER A 490 13.70 17.90 9.54
CA SER A 490 13.71 17.95 11.00
C SER A 490 13.89 16.56 11.59
N TYR A 491 13.18 15.58 11.04
CA TYR A 491 13.24 14.17 11.43
C TYR A 491 12.65 13.26 10.33
N PHE A 492 12.87 11.96 10.46
CA PHE A 492 12.30 10.91 9.63
C PHE A 492 11.33 10.07 10.46
N ILE A 493 10.15 9.81 9.92
CA ILE A 493 9.21 8.82 10.42
C ILE A 493 9.65 7.47 9.85
N TYR A 494 10.25 6.61 10.66
CA TYR A 494 10.77 5.34 10.17
C TYR A 494 9.79 4.21 10.45
N MET A 495 9.13 3.72 9.40
CA MET A 495 8.05 2.74 9.48
C MET A 495 8.60 1.33 9.74
N THR A 496 9.09 1.10 10.96
CA THR A 496 9.65 -0.18 11.44
C THR A 496 8.57 -1.14 11.94
N TYR A 497 7.47 -1.18 11.20
CA TYR A 497 6.33 -2.09 11.31
C TYR A 497 5.99 -2.55 9.88
N ASP A 498 5.04 -3.47 9.73
CA ASP A 498 4.73 -4.10 8.43
C ASP A 498 5.94 -4.78 7.78
N LEU A 499 6.86 -5.29 8.63
CA LEU A 499 8.01 -6.08 8.18
C LEU A 499 7.56 -7.37 7.49
N HIS A 500 6.40 -7.88 7.88
CA HIS A 500 5.78 -9.09 7.37
C HIS A 500 4.26 -8.93 7.27
N GLY A 501 3.67 -9.58 6.27
CA GLY A 501 2.22 -9.59 6.06
C GLY A 501 1.81 -10.61 5.01
N GLN A 502 0.52 -10.61 4.64
CA GLN A 502 -0.02 -11.57 3.66
C GLN A 502 0.72 -11.54 2.31
N TRP A 503 1.25 -10.37 1.94
CA TRP A 503 2.04 -10.15 0.73
C TRP A 503 3.37 -10.92 0.69
N ASP A 504 3.81 -11.53 1.79
CA ASP A 504 4.99 -12.42 1.78
C ASP A 504 4.76 -13.68 0.92
N TYR A 505 3.50 -14.10 0.75
CA TYR A 505 3.17 -15.36 0.10
C TYR A 505 3.81 -15.48 -1.30
N GLY A 506 4.64 -16.50 -1.49
CA GLY A 506 5.30 -16.78 -2.76
C GLY A 506 6.61 -16.00 -2.99
N ASN A 507 6.96 -15.03 -2.16
CA ASN A 507 8.24 -14.33 -2.24
C ASN A 507 9.33 -15.06 -1.44
N SER A 508 10.12 -15.91 -2.10
CA SER A 508 11.17 -16.71 -1.44
C SER A 508 12.24 -15.90 -0.69
N TYR A 509 12.31 -14.58 -0.87
CA TYR A 509 13.24 -13.68 -0.19
C TYR A 509 12.65 -13.01 1.05
N ALA A 510 11.31 -13.02 1.21
CA ALA A 510 10.65 -12.39 2.35
C ALA A 510 10.96 -13.14 3.66
N ASN A 511 11.03 -14.47 3.59
CA ASN A 511 11.10 -15.31 4.78
C ASN A 511 12.29 -16.27 4.77
N PRO A 512 13.41 -15.90 5.43
CA PRO A 512 14.55 -16.80 5.60
C PRO A 512 14.13 -18.16 6.14
N GLY A 513 14.59 -19.23 5.47
CA GLY A 513 14.26 -20.62 5.83
C GLY A 513 12.85 -21.09 5.44
N CYS A 514 11.98 -20.21 4.91
CA CYS A 514 10.63 -20.56 4.48
C CYS A 514 10.49 -20.50 2.95
N LYS A 515 10.73 -21.63 2.27
CA LYS A 515 10.78 -21.68 0.79
C LYS A 515 9.55 -21.11 0.07
N ALA A 516 8.35 -21.32 0.61
CA ALA A 516 7.10 -20.81 0.04
C ALA A 516 6.69 -19.44 0.60
N ALA A 517 7.51 -18.89 1.51
CA ALA A 517 7.31 -17.63 2.20
C ALA A 517 5.93 -17.45 2.86
N ASN A 518 5.31 -18.56 3.24
CA ASN A 518 4.01 -18.60 3.89
C ASN A 518 4.14 -18.99 5.37
N CYS A 519 5.19 -18.53 6.04
CA CYS A 519 5.44 -18.85 7.44
C CYS A 519 5.00 -17.71 8.35
N LEU A 520 4.51 -18.03 9.55
CA LEU A 520 4.09 -17.04 10.53
C LEU A 520 5.28 -16.19 10.99
N ARG A 521 5.16 -14.87 10.88
CA ARG A 521 6.22 -13.90 11.17
C ARG A 521 5.63 -12.65 11.81
N SER A 522 6.37 -12.07 12.75
CA SER A 522 5.95 -10.85 13.42
C SER A 522 6.25 -9.64 12.54
N HIS A 523 5.24 -8.81 12.26
CA HIS A 523 5.44 -7.56 11.53
C HIS A 523 6.17 -6.48 12.35
N VAL A 524 6.39 -6.72 13.65
CA VAL A 524 7.03 -5.82 14.62
C VAL A 524 8.28 -6.44 15.27
N ASN A 525 8.91 -7.39 14.58
CA ASN A 525 10.06 -8.13 15.07
C ASN A 525 11.26 -7.21 15.41
N LYS A 526 11.67 -7.18 16.69
CA LYS A 526 12.77 -6.33 17.18
C LYS A 526 14.09 -6.56 16.49
N THR A 527 14.45 -7.81 16.22
CA THR A 527 15.76 -8.13 15.64
C THR A 527 15.88 -7.58 14.22
N GLU A 528 14.76 -7.52 13.50
CA GLU A 528 14.69 -6.93 12.18
C GLU A 528 14.65 -5.40 12.26
N THR A 529 13.91 -4.84 13.22
CA THR A 529 13.99 -3.40 13.56
C THR A 529 15.44 -2.98 13.82
N GLU A 530 16.21 -3.72 14.62
CA GLU A 530 17.63 -3.46 14.90
C GLU A 530 18.48 -3.42 13.62
N GLY A 531 18.34 -4.42 12.74
CA GLY A 531 19.05 -4.45 11.46
C GLY A 531 18.69 -3.26 10.56
N THR A 532 17.42 -2.87 10.55
CA THR A 532 16.91 -1.70 9.83
C THR A 532 17.46 -0.38 10.42
N LEU A 533 17.55 -0.25 11.74
CA LEU A 533 18.18 0.90 12.42
C LEU A 533 19.67 1.00 12.14
N ALA A 534 20.38 -0.13 12.10
CA ALA A 534 21.78 -0.18 11.71
C ALA A 534 21.98 0.26 10.26
N MET A 535 21.11 -0.17 9.34
CA MET A 535 21.17 0.24 7.93
C MET A 535 21.05 1.76 7.77
N ILE A 536 20.01 2.38 8.33
CA ILE A 536 19.77 3.83 8.14
C ILE A 536 20.86 4.69 8.80
N THR A 537 21.38 4.28 9.95
CA THR A 537 22.45 5.02 10.63
C THR A 537 23.78 4.89 9.90
N LYS A 538 24.11 3.70 9.41
CA LYS A 538 25.27 3.49 8.53
C LYS A 538 25.16 4.26 7.22
N ALA A 539 23.94 4.46 6.71
CA ALA A 539 23.70 5.32 5.55
C ALA A 539 24.11 6.78 5.78
N GLY A 540 24.33 7.20 7.04
CA GLY A 540 24.78 8.54 7.41
C GLY A 540 23.69 9.42 8.02
N VAL A 541 22.53 8.85 8.37
CA VAL A 541 21.49 9.59 9.07
C VAL A 541 21.78 9.62 10.57
N PRO A 542 21.82 10.80 11.21
CA PRO A 542 21.98 10.89 12.66
C PRO A 542 20.85 10.18 13.41
N ALA A 543 21.17 9.38 14.43
CA ALA A 543 20.16 8.67 15.23
C ALA A 543 19.11 9.62 15.84
N SER A 544 19.54 10.82 16.25
CA SER A 544 18.69 11.89 16.80
C SER A 544 17.63 12.43 15.83
N LYS A 545 17.71 12.11 14.53
CA LYS A 545 16.70 12.47 13.52
C LYS A 545 15.77 11.32 13.14
N ILE A 546 15.95 10.12 13.67
CA ILE A 546 15.15 8.95 13.32
C ILE A 546 14.12 8.71 14.42
N LEU A 547 12.84 8.69 14.04
CA LEU A 547 11.73 8.34 14.93
C LEU A 547 11.30 6.92 14.58
N VAL A 548 11.48 6.00 15.52
CA VAL A 548 11.31 4.57 15.30
C VAL A 548 9.84 4.18 15.46
N GLY A 549 9.33 3.41 14.50
CA GLY A 549 7.93 2.99 14.44
C GLY A 549 7.52 2.03 15.57
N ILE A 550 6.36 2.30 16.15
CA ILE A 550 5.57 1.40 17.00
C ILE A 550 4.16 1.28 16.39
N SER A 551 3.45 0.17 16.66
CA SER A 551 2.13 -0.06 16.05
C SER A 551 1.03 -0.22 17.09
N SER A 552 -0.13 0.37 16.80
CA SER A 552 -1.41 0.19 17.50
C SER A 552 -2.32 -0.82 16.80
N TYR A 553 -1.74 -1.68 15.96
CA TYR A 553 -2.44 -2.74 15.24
C TYR A 553 -1.52 -3.95 15.10
N GLY A 554 -2.12 -5.09 14.73
CA GLY A 554 -1.44 -6.31 14.37
C GLY A 554 -1.62 -6.72 12.91
N ARG A 555 -0.64 -7.44 12.38
CA ARG A 555 -0.78 -8.19 11.11
C ARG A 555 -1.13 -9.65 11.39
N GLY A 556 -2.27 -10.06 10.86
CA GLY A 556 -2.88 -11.36 11.08
C GLY A 556 -2.72 -12.31 9.90
N PHE A 557 -2.69 -13.61 10.18
CA PHE A 557 -2.59 -14.68 9.21
C PHE A 557 -3.58 -15.80 9.51
N GLY A 558 -4.32 -16.25 8.48
CA GLY A 558 -5.12 -17.47 8.56
C GLY A 558 -4.20 -18.69 8.69
N MET A 559 -4.32 -19.42 9.78
CA MET A 559 -3.43 -20.52 10.14
C MET A 559 -3.73 -21.77 9.32
N LYS A 560 -2.69 -22.40 8.76
CA LYS A 560 -2.84 -23.72 8.14
C LYS A 560 -3.15 -24.84 9.16
N ASN A 561 -2.65 -24.68 10.38
CA ASN A 561 -2.88 -25.59 11.50
C ASN A 561 -2.96 -24.78 12.79
N ALA A 562 -4.14 -24.70 13.39
CA ALA A 562 -4.43 -23.95 14.62
C ALA A 562 -3.52 -24.29 15.81
N THR A 563 -2.95 -25.50 15.85
CA THR A 563 -2.04 -25.93 16.93
C THR A 563 -0.58 -25.50 16.72
N CYS A 564 -0.22 -25.09 15.50
CA CYS A 564 1.15 -24.73 15.15
C CYS A 564 1.30 -23.21 15.16
N THR A 565 2.01 -22.68 16.17
CA THR A 565 2.12 -21.23 16.41
C THR A 565 3.55 -20.67 16.34
N GLY A 566 4.54 -21.52 16.08
CA GLY A 566 5.93 -21.12 15.95
C GLY A 566 6.27 -20.50 14.59
N PRO A 567 7.46 -19.91 14.45
CA PRO A 567 7.86 -19.18 13.23
C PRO A 567 7.93 -20.07 11.98
N MET A 568 8.04 -21.39 12.09
CA MET A 568 8.05 -22.27 10.91
C MET A 568 6.66 -22.84 10.57
N CYS A 569 5.64 -22.48 11.35
CA CYS A 569 4.26 -22.80 11.07
C CYS A 569 3.75 -21.96 9.91
N LYS A 570 2.76 -22.49 9.20
CA LYS A 570 2.35 -21.95 7.91
C LYS A 570 1.00 -21.25 7.98
N PHE A 571 0.85 -20.21 7.16
CA PHE A 571 -0.42 -19.57 6.87
C PHE A 571 -0.99 -19.97 5.50
N THR A 572 -2.26 -19.64 5.29
CA THR A 572 -3.05 -19.87 4.07
C THR A 572 -3.44 -18.56 3.38
N GLY A 573 -4.02 -18.65 2.19
CA GLY A 573 -4.35 -17.50 1.34
C GLY A 573 -3.40 -17.35 0.16
N SER A 574 -3.46 -16.20 -0.49
CA SER A 574 -2.58 -15.81 -1.60
C SER A 574 -1.94 -14.45 -1.30
N PHE A 575 -1.01 -13.99 -2.15
CA PHE A 575 -0.37 -12.68 -2.00
C PHE A 575 -1.34 -11.52 -1.71
N SER A 576 -2.51 -11.53 -2.36
CA SER A 576 -3.51 -10.45 -2.28
C SER A 576 -4.77 -10.82 -1.51
N ASN A 577 -4.85 -12.03 -0.94
CA ASN A 577 -6.05 -12.49 -0.24
C ASN A 577 -5.68 -13.22 1.06
N SER A 578 -5.94 -12.54 2.18
CA SER A 578 -5.75 -13.12 3.51
C SER A 578 -6.91 -14.02 3.88
N THR A 579 -6.60 -15.06 4.65
CA THR A 579 -7.61 -15.97 5.23
C THR A 579 -7.73 -15.80 6.74
N ALA A 580 -7.09 -14.77 7.30
CA ALA A 580 -7.33 -14.36 8.68
C ALA A 580 -8.76 -13.85 8.82
N GLU A 581 -9.35 -14.04 9.99
CA GLU A 581 -10.64 -13.45 10.34
C GLU A 581 -10.56 -11.92 10.27
N ILE A 582 -11.63 -11.31 9.78
CA ILE A 582 -11.76 -9.87 9.58
C ILE A 582 -12.12 -9.23 10.94
N GLY A 583 -11.46 -8.12 11.28
CA GLY A 583 -11.85 -7.29 12.43
C GLY A 583 -13.16 -6.56 12.17
N GLU A 584 -14.02 -6.46 13.17
CA GLU A 584 -15.37 -5.86 13.05
C GLU A 584 -15.35 -4.42 12.54
N CYS A 585 -14.39 -3.59 12.97
CA CYS A 585 -14.31 -2.17 12.62
C CYS A 585 -13.24 -1.87 11.58
N THR A 586 -12.11 -2.59 11.62
CA THR A 586 -11.05 -2.41 10.63
C THR A 586 -11.40 -3.01 9.27
N ASP A 587 -12.36 -3.94 9.22
CA ASP A 587 -12.95 -4.54 8.03
C ASP A 587 -11.92 -4.99 6.97
N THR A 588 -10.75 -5.46 7.43
CA THR A 588 -9.64 -5.84 6.56
C THR A 588 -9.00 -7.14 7.02
N ALA A 589 -9.12 -8.20 6.24
CA ALA A 589 -8.50 -9.49 6.58
C ALA A 589 -6.97 -9.36 6.70
N GLY A 590 -6.41 -9.78 7.84
CA GLY A 590 -4.98 -9.72 8.12
C GLY A 590 -4.47 -8.37 8.65
N TYR A 591 -5.37 -7.45 8.97
CA TYR A 591 -5.10 -6.21 9.68
C TYR A 591 -6.16 -6.04 10.77
N ILE A 592 -5.74 -5.85 12.03
CA ILE A 592 -6.67 -5.75 13.15
C ILE A 592 -6.13 -4.77 14.18
N SER A 593 -6.98 -3.89 14.70
CA SER A 593 -6.59 -2.88 15.68
C SER A 593 -6.26 -3.51 17.05
N ASN A 594 -5.47 -2.81 17.86
CA ASN A 594 -5.25 -3.21 19.24
C ASN A 594 -6.57 -3.18 20.04
N ALA A 595 -7.45 -2.23 19.76
CA ALA A 595 -8.78 -2.14 20.37
C ALA A 595 -9.61 -3.43 20.15
N GLU A 596 -9.71 -3.90 18.89
CA GLU A 596 -10.42 -5.13 18.55
C GLU A 596 -9.77 -6.38 19.17
N LEU A 597 -8.43 -6.43 19.21
CA LEU A 597 -7.71 -7.54 19.84
C LEU A 597 -7.97 -7.62 21.36
N ASN A 598 -8.07 -6.47 22.03
CA ASN A 598 -8.40 -6.40 23.44
C ASN A 598 -9.81 -6.94 23.70
N ASP A 599 -10.80 -6.56 22.88
CA ASP A 599 -12.17 -7.08 22.98
C ASP A 599 -12.25 -8.59 22.73
N ILE A 600 -11.59 -9.09 21.68
CA ILE A 600 -11.55 -10.53 21.38
C ILE A 600 -10.97 -11.31 22.57
N ASN A 601 -9.90 -10.79 23.18
CA ASN A 601 -9.33 -11.40 24.37
C ASN A 601 -10.33 -11.39 25.54
N ASP A 602 -10.96 -10.25 25.81
CA ASP A 602 -11.88 -10.09 26.93
C ASP A 602 -13.14 -10.95 26.77
N PHE A 603 -13.69 -11.06 25.57
CA PHE A 603 -14.81 -11.94 25.25
C PHE A 603 -14.43 -13.41 25.42
N ALA A 604 -13.23 -13.81 24.97
CA ALA A 604 -12.73 -15.17 25.17
C ALA A 604 -12.51 -15.48 26.66
N ASP A 605 -11.92 -14.56 27.42
CA ASP A 605 -11.68 -14.71 28.87
C ASP A 605 -13.00 -14.80 29.66
N GLN A 606 -14.05 -14.11 29.19
CA GLN A 606 -15.41 -14.21 29.74
C GLN A 606 -16.16 -15.48 29.29
N GLY A 607 -15.60 -16.27 28.39
CA GLY A 607 -16.23 -17.48 27.86
C GLY A 607 -17.44 -17.20 26.98
N MET A 608 -17.46 -16.07 26.27
CA MET A 608 -18.52 -15.75 25.33
C MET A 608 -18.60 -16.80 24.21
N PRO A 609 -19.80 -17.30 23.85
CA PRO A 609 -19.94 -18.29 22.78
C PRO A 609 -19.33 -17.80 21.47
N GLY A 610 -18.54 -18.67 20.81
CA GLY A 610 -17.84 -18.34 19.55
C GLY A 610 -16.41 -17.83 19.76
N TYR A 611 -16.16 -17.08 20.82
CA TYR A 611 -14.85 -16.47 21.06
C TYR A 611 -13.87 -17.44 21.72
N LYS A 612 -12.73 -17.65 21.07
CA LYS A 612 -11.57 -18.34 21.63
C LYS A 612 -10.33 -17.52 21.36
N ALA A 613 -9.53 -17.25 22.37
CA ALA A 613 -8.25 -16.57 22.23
C ALA A 613 -7.18 -17.17 23.14
N ARG A 614 -5.92 -17.03 22.73
CA ARG A 614 -4.75 -17.28 23.56
C ARG A 614 -3.63 -16.33 23.15
N LYS A 615 -3.16 -15.52 24.10
CA LYS A 615 -2.06 -14.58 23.91
C LYS A 615 -0.81 -14.94 24.71
N TRP A 616 0.35 -14.55 24.22
CA TRP A 616 1.63 -14.65 24.91
C TRP A 616 2.65 -13.66 24.31
N HIS A 617 3.73 -13.39 25.03
CA HIS A 617 4.85 -12.62 24.54
C HIS A 617 5.95 -13.55 23.98
N ASP A 618 6.45 -13.30 22.78
CA ASP A 618 7.58 -14.04 22.19
C ASP A 618 8.90 -13.31 22.43
N ASP A 619 9.67 -13.77 23.41
CA ASP A 619 10.94 -13.13 23.83
C ASP A 619 11.99 -13.01 22.70
N LYS A 620 11.92 -13.86 21.67
CA LYS A 620 12.91 -13.85 20.57
C LYS A 620 12.70 -12.70 19.61
N SER A 621 11.45 -12.48 19.21
CA SER A 621 11.08 -11.34 18.36
C SER A 621 10.68 -10.10 19.17
N ASP A 622 10.56 -10.23 20.50
CA ASP A 622 10.04 -9.22 21.44
C ASP A 622 8.72 -8.64 20.93
N SER A 623 7.80 -9.54 20.59
CA SER A 623 6.48 -9.24 20.00
C SER A 623 5.38 -9.91 20.81
N ASP A 624 4.20 -9.28 20.88
CA ASP A 624 3.03 -9.91 21.45
C ASP A 624 2.28 -10.70 20.38
N ILE A 625 1.94 -11.93 20.69
CA ILE A 625 1.28 -12.84 19.79
C ILE A 625 -0.06 -13.24 20.37
N MET A 626 -1.09 -13.25 19.53
CA MET A 626 -2.39 -13.85 19.86
C MET A 626 -2.79 -14.84 18.78
N VAL A 627 -3.39 -15.95 19.20
CA VAL A 627 -4.23 -16.75 18.30
C VAL A 627 -5.68 -16.61 18.72
N TYR A 628 -6.58 -16.46 17.76
CA TYR A 628 -7.99 -16.28 18.04
C TYR A 628 -8.91 -16.91 16.99
N GLY A 629 -10.18 -17.02 17.37
CA GLY A 629 -11.31 -17.21 16.47
C GLY A 629 -12.59 -16.67 17.11
N THR A 630 -13.44 -16.03 16.30
CA THR A 630 -14.73 -15.43 16.73
C THR A 630 -15.94 -16.30 16.40
N GLU A 631 -15.76 -17.29 15.52
CA GLU A 631 -16.82 -18.25 15.10
C GLU A 631 -16.61 -19.68 15.63
N GLY A 632 -15.89 -19.81 16.75
CA GLY A 632 -15.84 -21.03 17.53
C GLY A 632 -14.49 -21.73 17.54
N GLU A 633 -13.74 -21.83 16.43
CA GLU A 633 -12.40 -22.45 16.44
C GLU A 633 -11.31 -21.42 16.17
N ILE A 634 -10.13 -21.63 16.75
CA ILE A 634 -8.96 -20.77 16.49
C ILE A 634 -8.54 -20.95 15.04
N THR A 635 -8.61 -19.88 14.25
CA THR A 635 -8.18 -19.87 12.85
C THR A 635 -7.11 -18.85 12.56
N THR A 636 -6.96 -17.83 13.40
CA THR A 636 -6.10 -16.68 13.12
C THR A 636 -4.94 -16.59 14.09
N TRP A 637 -3.76 -16.26 13.57
CA TRP A 637 -2.58 -15.87 14.34
C TRP A 637 -2.25 -14.43 14.02
N VAL A 638 -1.93 -13.62 15.02
CA VAL A 638 -1.58 -12.21 14.87
C VAL A 638 -0.39 -11.86 15.74
N ALA A 639 0.52 -11.06 15.19
CA ALA A 639 1.57 -10.38 15.95
C ALA A 639 1.27 -8.89 16.02
N TYR A 640 1.46 -8.29 17.20
CA TYR A 640 1.19 -6.89 17.50
C TYR A 640 2.09 -6.40 18.65
N MET A 641 1.95 -5.14 19.05
CA MET A 641 2.54 -4.61 20.28
C MET A 641 1.45 -4.27 21.29
N SER A 642 1.45 -4.93 22.45
CA SER A 642 0.67 -4.49 23.62
C SER A 642 1.26 -3.20 24.21
N ASP A 643 0.50 -2.52 25.06
CA ASP A 643 0.98 -1.32 25.77
C ASP A 643 2.26 -1.57 26.59
N GLU A 644 2.40 -2.77 27.15
CA GLU A 644 3.60 -3.15 27.89
C GLU A 644 4.83 -3.23 26.97
N THR A 645 4.68 -3.88 25.81
CA THR A 645 5.75 -3.99 24.81
C THR A 645 6.08 -2.64 24.21
N LYS A 646 5.07 -1.81 23.86
CA LYS A 646 5.29 -0.42 23.41
C LYS A 646 6.11 0.38 24.41
N LYS A 647 5.76 0.33 25.69
CA LYS A 647 6.50 1.04 26.74
C LYS A 647 7.97 0.60 26.80
N LYS A 648 8.23 -0.72 26.80
CA LYS A 648 9.59 -1.27 26.79
C LYS A 648 10.36 -0.85 25.53
N ARG A 649 9.72 -0.87 24.35
CA ARG A 649 10.31 -0.44 23.08
C ARG A 649 10.67 1.04 23.10
N ILE A 650 9.79 1.92 23.59
CA ILE A 650 10.04 3.35 23.72
C ILE A 650 11.26 3.61 24.62
N GLU A 651 11.39 2.90 25.74
CA GLU A 651 12.54 3.01 26.63
C GLU A 651 13.83 2.53 25.95
N TRP A 652 13.80 1.38 25.28
CA TRP A 652 14.93 0.86 24.50
C TRP A 652 15.39 1.84 23.41
N ILE A 653 14.45 2.42 22.65
CA ILE A 653 14.74 3.41 21.61
C ILE A 653 15.38 4.67 22.21
N ARG A 654 14.89 5.12 23.37
CA ARG A 654 15.46 6.25 24.10
C ARG A 654 16.88 5.99 24.58
N ASP A 655 17.16 4.81 25.10
CA ASP A 655 18.48 4.42 25.60
C ASP A 655 19.52 4.31 24.46
N LEU A 656 19.06 4.06 23.24
CA LEU A 656 19.86 4.09 22.03
C LEU A 656 20.06 5.51 21.45
N ASN A 657 19.61 6.57 22.14
CA ASN A 657 19.71 7.97 21.71
C ASN A 657 19.04 8.28 20.36
N PHE A 658 18.00 7.53 19.98
CA PHE A 658 17.19 7.88 18.81
C PHE A 658 16.31 9.11 19.08
N GLY A 659 15.95 9.83 18.01
CA GLY A 659 15.19 11.07 18.07
C GLY A 659 13.80 10.94 18.69
N GLY A 660 13.20 9.74 18.65
CA GLY A 660 11.88 9.50 19.20
C GLY A 660 11.22 8.22 18.73
N THR A 661 9.91 8.14 18.96
CA THR A 661 9.03 7.11 18.42
C THR A 661 7.91 7.70 17.59
N THR A 662 7.36 6.90 16.67
CA THR A 662 6.17 7.23 15.90
C THR A 662 5.15 6.10 15.99
N ASP A 663 3.93 6.39 16.47
CA ASP A 663 2.85 5.40 16.58
C ASP A 663 1.88 5.50 15.38
N TRP A 664 1.64 4.36 14.74
CA TRP A 664 0.56 4.16 13.78
C TRP A 664 -0.49 3.21 14.37
N ALA A 665 -1.68 3.65 14.77
CA ALA A 665 -2.16 5.03 14.87
C ALA A 665 -3.09 5.19 16.08
N ALA A 666 -3.34 6.44 16.50
CA ALA A 666 -4.07 6.74 17.75
C ALA A 666 -5.45 6.10 17.83
N ASP A 667 -6.18 6.12 16.71
CA ASP A 667 -7.55 5.65 16.61
C ASP A 667 -7.68 4.11 16.60
N LEU A 668 -6.55 3.39 16.58
CA LEU A 668 -6.52 1.92 16.63
C LEU A 668 -6.16 1.38 18.02
N GLN A 669 -5.66 2.25 18.90
CA GLN A 669 -5.09 1.84 20.18
C GLN A 669 -6.16 1.31 21.14
N ASP A 670 -7.22 2.09 21.34
CA ASP A 670 -8.31 1.83 22.27
C ASP A 670 -9.64 2.26 21.66
N TRP A 671 -10.74 1.74 22.19
CA TRP A 671 -12.08 2.09 21.73
C TRP A 671 -12.39 3.56 21.93
N SER A 672 -12.90 4.18 20.86
CA SER A 672 -13.50 5.51 20.89
C SER A 672 -14.80 5.49 20.09
N ASP A 673 -15.86 6.02 20.70
CA ASP A 673 -17.21 6.04 20.14
C ASP A 673 -17.43 7.21 19.16
N GLY A 674 -16.49 8.15 19.01
CA GLY A 674 -16.61 9.30 18.10
C GLY A 674 -17.89 10.13 18.28
N PRO A 675 -18.17 11.11 17.39
CA PRO A 675 -19.48 11.75 17.29
C PRO A 675 -20.47 10.91 16.44
N GLY A 676 -19.98 9.86 15.77
CA GLY A 676 -20.78 8.85 15.10
C GLY A 676 -21.38 7.93 16.13
N VAL A 677 -22.49 8.36 16.72
CA VAL A 677 -23.35 7.54 17.58
C VAL A 677 -23.41 6.13 17.02
N ARG A 678 -23.15 5.11 17.85
CA ARG A 678 -23.62 3.74 17.61
C ARG A 678 -25.06 3.86 17.10
N THR A 679 -25.28 3.80 15.80
CA THR A 679 -26.46 3.09 15.36
C THR A 679 -26.11 1.67 15.74
N SER A 680 -26.41 1.30 16.99
CA SER A 680 -26.75 -0.07 17.26
C SER A 680 -27.84 -0.35 16.25
N SER A 681 -27.46 -0.90 15.11
CA SER A 681 -28.36 -1.70 14.32
C SER A 681 -28.73 -2.85 15.25
N ILE A 682 -29.93 -3.38 15.12
CA ILE A 682 -30.18 -4.70 15.68
C ILE A 682 -29.09 -5.57 15.08
N SER A 683 -28.10 -5.96 15.91
CA SER A 683 -26.81 -6.41 15.40
C SER A 683 -27.03 -7.46 14.31
N PRO A 684 -26.30 -7.39 13.18
CA PRO A 684 -26.29 -8.46 12.20
C PRO A 684 -26.17 -9.84 12.86
N ASP A 685 -25.42 -9.93 13.98
CA ASP A 685 -25.27 -11.12 14.81
C ASP A 685 -26.58 -11.61 15.45
N LEU A 686 -27.48 -10.73 15.89
CA LEU A 686 -28.78 -11.16 16.42
C LEU A 686 -29.66 -11.75 15.30
N SER A 687 -29.56 -11.19 14.08
CA SER A 687 -30.34 -11.65 12.92
C SER A 687 -29.81 -12.97 12.32
N SER A 688 -28.49 -13.14 12.33
CA SER A 688 -27.77 -14.32 11.83
C SER A 688 -27.77 -15.46 12.84
N ASN A 689 -27.74 -15.17 14.15
CA ASN A 689 -27.74 -16.15 15.23
C ASN A 689 -29.10 -16.36 15.92
N VAL A 690 -30.19 -15.81 15.38
CA VAL A 690 -31.54 -16.00 15.97
C VAL A 690 -31.87 -17.47 16.24
N ASP A 691 -31.39 -18.39 15.39
CA ASP A 691 -31.65 -19.82 15.53
C ASP A 691 -30.94 -20.47 16.72
N SER A 692 -29.84 -19.87 17.21
CA SER A 692 -29.10 -20.35 18.38
C SER A 692 -29.72 -19.88 19.71
N ILE A 693 -30.60 -18.87 19.67
CA ILE A 693 -31.34 -18.38 20.84
C ILE A 693 -32.60 -19.26 21.01
N PRO A 694 -32.88 -19.81 22.21
CA PRO A 694 -34.12 -20.53 22.47
C PRO A 694 -35.35 -19.69 22.08
N ALA A 695 -36.33 -20.30 21.40
CA ALA A 695 -37.48 -19.57 20.85
C ALA A 695 -38.21 -18.70 21.91
N ASN A 696 -38.29 -19.19 23.15
CA ASN A 696 -38.88 -18.50 24.30
C ASN A 696 -38.01 -17.38 24.90
N CYS A 697 -36.79 -17.16 24.40
CA CYS A 697 -35.85 -16.12 24.85
C CYS A 697 -35.58 -15.06 23.77
N ARG A 698 -36.01 -15.29 22.53
CA ARG A 698 -35.76 -14.39 21.39
C ARG A 698 -36.43 -13.03 21.56
N GLY A 699 -37.69 -13.00 22.03
CA GLY A 699 -38.38 -11.74 22.31
C GLY A 699 -37.68 -10.89 23.38
N GLN A 700 -37.17 -11.55 24.42
CA GLN A 700 -36.38 -10.89 25.47
C GLN A 700 -35.07 -10.31 24.93
N ALA A 701 -34.38 -11.04 24.05
CA ALA A 701 -33.14 -10.59 23.42
C ALA A 701 -33.37 -9.34 22.56
N ILE A 702 -34.43 -9.34 21.73
CA ILE A 702 -34.76 -8.19 20.89
C ILE A 702 -35.19 -6.99 21.76
N LEU A 703 -36.00 -7.22 22.81
CA LEU A 703 -36.42 -6.15 23.71
C LEU A 703 -35.24 -5.52 24.47
N ASN A 704 -34.25 -6.33 24.88
CA ASN A 704 -33.04 -5.83 25.52
C ASN A 704 -32.22 -4.91 24.59
N VAL A 705 -32.14 -5.27 23.31
CA VAL A 705 -31.49 -4.43 22.29
C VAL A 705 -32.27 -3.13 22.09
N LEU A 706 -33.59 -3.21 21.93
CA LEU A 706 -34.46 -2.03 21.80
C LEU A 706 -34.39 -1.10 23.02
N LEU A 707 -34.14 -1.63 24.22
CA LEU A 707 -33.92 -0.84 25.43
C LEU A 707 -32.65 0.00 25.36
N GLY A 708 -31.55 -0.57 24.85
CA GLY A 708 -30.31 0.19 24.63
C GLY A 708 -30.50 1.29 23.59
N HIS A 709 -31.14 0.95 22.47
CA HIS A 709 -31.48 1.91 21.41
C HIS A 709 -32.35 3.07 21.93
N LEU A 710 -33.32 2.77 22.80
CA LEU A 710 -34.18 3.82 23.36
C LEU A 710 -33.37 4.80 24.22
N ASP A 711 -32.44 4.31 25.04
CA ASP A 711 -31.57 5.15 25.86
C ASP A 711 -30.65 6.03 25.01
N ASP A 712 -30.03 5.44 23.98
CA ASP A 712 -29.21 6.15 23.00
C ASP A 712 -30.03 7.22 22.26
N ALA A 713 -31.23 6.87 21.80
CA ALA A 713 -32.12 7.77 21.10
C ALA A 713 -32.58 8.95 21.97
N ILE A 714 -32.93 8.70 23.24
CA ILE A 714 -33.29 9.75 24.21
C ILE A 714 -32.09 10.67 24.45
N THR A 715 -30.91 10.10 24.68
CA THR A 715 -29.68 10.85 24.94
C THR A 715 -29.30 11.73 23.74
N HIS A 716 -29.33 11.14 22.54
CA HIS A 716 -29.05 11.84 21.29
C HIS A 716 -30.06 12.95 21.04
N TYR A 717 -31.36 12.67 21.18
CA TYR A 717 -32.42 13.66 21.03
C TYR A 717 -32.24 14.84 21.97
N ASN A 718 -31.94 14.59 23.25
CA ASN A 718 -31.71 15.63 24.25
C ASN A 718 -30.49 16.50 23.90
N LYS A 719 -29.40 15.89 23.44
CA LYS A 719 -28.20 16.58 22.99
C LYS A 719 -28.46 17.43 21.74
N ALA A 720 -29.11 16.85 20.73
CA ALA A 720 -29.47 17.52 19.48
C ALA A 720 -30.43 18.70 19.73
N SER A 721 -31.43 18.51 20.60
CA SER A 721 -32.46 19.50 20.94
C SER A 721 -31.93 20.72 21.70
N LYS A 722 -30.76 20.62 22.34
CA LYS A 722 -30.15 21.73 23.10
C LYS A 722 -29.73 22.86 22.15
N GLY A 723 -30.28 24.06 22.36
CA GLY A 723 -29.99 25.23 21.52
C GLY A 723 -30.56 25.16 20.10
N TYR A 724 -31.45 24.19 19.83
CA TYR A 724 -32.06 23.99 18.52
C TYR A 724 -32.91 25.17 18.06
N ASP A 725 -33.79 25.69 18.93
CA ASP A 725 -34.81 26.69 18.54
C ASP A 725 -34.17 27.98 18.02
N ASP A 726 -33.04 28.40 18.61
CA ASP A 726 -32.26 29.55 18.16
C ASP A 726 -31.67 29.35 16.76
N LYS A 727 -31.27 28.13 16.41
CA LYS A 727 -30.68 27.79 15.10
C LYS A 727 -31.77 27.54 14.07
N PHE A 728 -32.91 26.99 14.48
CA PHE A 728 -34.05 26.73 13.61
C PHE A 728 -34.56 27.99 12.92
N MET A 729 -34.55 29.14 13.58
CA MET A 729 -34.96 30.40 12.94
C MET A 729 -34.13 30.74 11.69
N PHE A 730 -32.82 30.49 11.72
CA PHE A 730 -31.94 30.69 10.56
C PHE A 730 -32.15 29.61 9.50
N TYR A 731 -32.48 28.39 9.91
CA TYR A 731 -32.91 27.35 8.98
C TYR A 731 -34.19 27.75 8.24
N VAL A 732 -35.17 28.38 8.92
CA VAL A 732 -36.40 28.89 8.29
C VAL A 732 -36.07 29.97 7.25
N GLU A 733 -35.15 30.88 7.55
CA GLU A 733 -34.67 31.88 6.59
C GLU A 733 -34.00 31.21 5.38
N TRP A 734 -33.09 30.27 5.63
CA TRP A 734 -32.41 29.49 4.60
C TRP A 734 -33.39 28.75 3.68
N VAL A 735 -34.42 28.09 4.25
CA VAL A 735 -35.48 27.40 3.49
C VAL A 735 -36.19 28.40 2.60
N LYS A 736 -36.65 29.53 3.16
CA LYS A 736 -37.37 30.57 2.42
C LYS A 736 -36.52 31.10 1.27
N ASP A 737 -35.24 31.34 1.47
CA ASP A 737 -34.36 31.89 0.42
C ASP A 737 -33.98 30.86 -0.64
N SER A 738 -34.04 29.57 -0.31
CA SER A 738 -33.72 28.47 -1.23
C SER A 738 -34.87 28.09 -2.19
N ILE A 739 -36.10 28.56 -1.96
CA ILE A 739 -37.28 28.19 -2.77
C ILE A 739 -37.11 28.56 -4.25
N ASP A 740 -36.68 29.78 -4.55
CA ASP A 740 -36.54 30.25 -5.93
C ASP A 740 -35.47 29.46 -6.71
N SER A 741 -34.32 29.16 -6.07
CA SER A 741 -33.27 28.35 -6.69
C SER A 741 -33.72 26.90 -6.92
N SER A 742 -34.53 26.36 -6.01
CA SER A 742 -35.08 25.01 -6.12
C SER A 742 -36.12 24.92 -7.23
N LEU A 743 -37.01 25.92 -7.34
CA LEU A 743 -37.93 26.07 -8.45
C LEU A 743 -37.17 26.19 -9.78
N GLU A 744 -36.10 26.96 -9.85
CA GLU A 744 -35.29 27.08 -11.05
C GLU A 744 -34.75 25.72 -11.53
N LYS A 745 -34.17 24.93 -10.62
CA LYS A 745 -33.67 23.58 -10.93
C LYS A 745 -34.80 22.63 -11.33
N PHE A 746 -35.92 22.66 -10.61
CA PHE A 746 -37.08 21.83 -10.93
C PHE A 746 -37.64 22.12 -12.33
N MET A 747 -37.60 23.39 -12.74
CA MET A 747 -38.06 23.83 -14.06
C MET A 747 -37.05 23.56 -15.20
N ILE A 748 -35.79 23.21 -14.91
CA ILE A 748 -34.70 23.00 -15.89
C ILE A 748 -34.44 21.51 -16.22
N ARG A 749 -35.01 20.56 -15.46
CA ARG A 749 -34.81 19.12 -15.70
C ARG A 749 -35.59 18.66 -16.95
N ASP A 750 -34.90 17.99 -17.88
CA ASP A 750 -35.37 17.45 -19.17
C ASP A 750 -35.72 18.44 -20.30
N GLY A 751 -34.69 19.13 -20.82
CA GLY A 751 -34.64 19.57 -22.23
C GLY A 751 -35.93 20.24 -22.76
N ARG A 752 -36.13 21.52 -22.45
CA ARG A 752 -37.25 22.37 -22.95
C ARG A 752 -38.67 21.85 -22.63
N ASN A 753 -38.84 20.77 -21.88
CA ASN A 753 -40.14 20.25 -21.40
C ASN A 753 -39.97 19.62 -20.00
N GLY A 754 -40.12 20.42 -18.93
CA GLY A 754 -40.12 19.89 -17.56
C GLY A 754 -41.23 18.85 -17.33
N PRO A 755 -41.15 18.02 -16.27
CA PRO A 755 -41.99 16.83 -16.07
C PRO A 755 -43.51 17.10 -16.17
N CYS A 756 -43.97 18.29 -15.76
CA CYS A 756 -45.38 18.67 -15.74
C CYS A 756 -45.72 19.98 -16.50
N THR A 757 -44.75 20.56 -17.22
CA THR A 757 -44.91 21.84 -17.95
C THR A 757 -44.30 21.81 -19.36
N GLU A 758 -44.92 22.46 -20.33
CA GLU A 758 -44.38 22.68 -21.69
C GLU A 758 -43.75 24.06 -21.79
N ALA A 759 -42.55 24.19 -22.37
CA ALA A 759 -41.91 25.48 -22.59
C ALA A 759 -41.86 25.84 -24.09
N ASN A 760 -42.40 26.99 -24.45
CA ASN A 760 -42.31 27.53 -25.80
C ASN A 760 -41.26 28.65 -25.84
N PHE A 761 -40.16 28.41 -26.55
CA PHE A 761 -39.07 29.36 -26.70
C PHE A 761 -39.24 30.20 -27.96
N LYS A 762 -39.18 31.52 -27.82
CA LYS A 762 -39.17 32.47 -28.94
C LYS A 762 -37.96 33.39 -28.85
N THR A 763 -37.23 33.50 -29.94
CA THR A 763 -36.23 34.54 -30.21
C THR A 763 -36.88 35.67 -30.99
N GLY A 764 -36.64 36.93 -30.64
CA GLY A 764 -37.11 38.06 -31.44
C GLY A 764 -36.49 38.07 -32.86
N ASP A 765 -37.26 38.48 -33.86
CA ASP A 765 -36.78 38.65 -35.24
C ASP A 765 -35.99 39.96 -35.40
N LEU A 766 -34.74 39.90 -35.93
CA LEU A 766 -34.01 40.90 -36.78
C LEU A 766 -32.48 40.54 -36.93
N PRO A 767 -31.69 41.14 -37.88
CA PRO A 767 -30.62 40.48 -38.65
C PRO A 767 -29.17 40.66 -38.06
N PRO A 768 -28.10 40.31 -38.81
CA PRO A 768 -27.06 39.34 -38.44
C PRO A 768 -26.00 39.89 -37.46
N THR A 769 -26.40 40.32 -36.27
CA THR A 769 -25.49 40.47 -35.11
C THR A 769 -26.24 39.96 -33.89
N ASN A 770 -26.07 38.67 -33.58
CA ASN A 770 -26.74 37.97 -32.48
C ASN A 770 -26.69 38.78 -31.18
N GLN A 771 -27.86 39.13 -30.62
CA GLN A 771 -28.22 39.30 -29.19
C GLN A 771 -29.52 40.12 -29.06
N GLY A 772 -30.68 39.48 -29.23
CA GLY A 772 -32.00 40.07 -28.97
C GLY A 772 -32.70 39.41 -27.77
N PRO A 773 -33.75 40.03 -27.19
CA PRO A 773 -34.45 39.49 -26.03
C PRO A 773 -35.04 38.12 -26.36
N ARG A 774 -34.77 37.17 -25.47
CA ARG A 774 -35.25 35.80 -25.57
C ARG A 774 -36.47 35.67 -24.66
N SER A 775 -37.48 34.90 -25.07
CA SER A 775 -38.62 34.62 -24.19
C SER A 775 -38.92 33.13 -24.12
N LEU A 776 -39.28 32.67 -22.93
CA LEU A 776 -39.66 31.30 -22.64
C LEU A 776 -41.04 31.31 -21.95
N ARG A 777 -42.05 30.75 -22.60
CA ARG A 777 -43.41 30.67 -22.04
C ARG A 777 -43.71 29.27 -21.56
N TYR A 778 -43.99 29.12 -20.28
CA TYR A 778 -44.42 27.84 -19.73
C TYR A 778 -45.94 27.70 -19.79
N LYS A 779 -46.38 26.47 -20.02
CA LYS A 779 -47.77 26.03 -19.96
C LYS A 779 -47.86 24.80 -19.06
N MET A 780 -48.67 24.88 -18.02
CA MET A 780 -48.96 23.74 -17.14
C MET A 780 -49.67 22.63 -17.91
N ARG A 781 -49.18 21.39 -17.83
CA ARG A 781 -49.85 20.20 -18.37
C ARG A 781 -50.63 19.45 -17.29
N ASP A 782 -50.02 19.32 -16.11
CA ASP A 782 -50.52 18.55 -14.99
C ASP A 782 -50.19 19.29 -13.68
N GLU A 783 -51.16 20.05 -13.17
CA GLU A 783 -50.97 20.87 -11.98
C GLU A 783 -50.78 20.02 -10.73
N ASP A 784 -51.56 18.96 -10.58
CA ASP A 784 -51.47 18.07 -9.42
C ASP A 784 -50.16 17.29 -9.44
N GLY A 785 -49.78 16.74 -10.59
CA GLY A 785 -48.48 16.11 -10.79
C GLY A 785 -47.31 17.07 -10.54
N PHE A 786 -47.43 18.35 -10.95
CA PHE A 786 -46.41 19.36 -10.74
C PHE A 786 -46.13 19.60 -9.25
N TYR A 787 -47.18 19.87 -8.47
CA TYR A 787 -47.01 20.17 -7.05
C TYR A 787 -46.68 18.92 -6.22
N ASN A 788 -47.20 17.75 -6.61
CA ASN A 788 -46.80 16.49 -5.99
C ASN A 788 -45.31 16.24 -6.22
N ALA A 789 -44.81 16.38 -7.46
CA ALA A 789 -43.39 16.18 -7.76
C ALA A 789 -42.50 17.27 -7.14
N LEU A 790 -42.96 18.52 -7.10
CA LEU A 790 -42.23 19.63 -6.48
C LEU A 790 -42.10 19.44 -4.97
N SER A 791 -43.20 19.06 -4.30
CA SER A 791 -43.16 18.71 -2.88
C SER A 791 -42.34 17.45 -2.63
N ALA A 792 -42.34 16.48 -3.55
CA ALA A 792 -41.58 15.25 -3.39
C ALA A 792 -40.08 15.46 -3.48
N GLN A 793 -39.65 16.25 -4.47
CA GLN A 793 -38.23 16.42 -4.78
C GLN A 793 -37.59 17.55 -3.98
N TYR A 794 -38.40 18.57 -3.61
CA TYR A 794 -37.91 19.80 -3.01
C TYR A 794 -38.73 20.26 -1.81
N GLY A 795 -39.70 19.49 -1.28
CA GLY A 795 -40.48 19.85 -0.08
C GLY A 795 -41.15 21.22 -0.12
N ILE A 796 -41.37 21.76 -1.32
CA ILE A 796 -42.01 23.06 -1.55
C ILE A 796 -43.50 22.84 -1.74
N GLU A 797 -44.29 23.42 -0.85
CA GLU A 797 -45.74 23.34 -0.88
C GLU A 797 -46.36 24.25 -1.94
N LYS A 798 -47.56 23.87 -2.41
CA LYS A 798 -48.29 24.64 -3.42
C LYS A 798 -48.54 26.09 -3.01
N ASP A 799 -48.82 26.33 -1.74
CA ASP A 799 -49.10 27.67 -1.20
C ASP A 799 -47.82 28.50 -0.94
N TRP A 800 -46.63 27.90 -1.07
CA TRP A 800 -45.35 28.61 -1.03
C TRP A 800 -44.94 29.19 -2.38
N VAL A 801 -45.70 28.89 -3.44
CA VAL A 801 -45.39 29.23 -4.83
C VAL A 801 -46.46 30.14 -5.42
N GLU A 802 -46.03 31.19 -6.11
CA GLU A 802 -46.88 32.03 -6.96
C GLU A 802 -46.44 31.94 -8.43
N TRP A 803 -47.40 31.95 -9.35
CA TRP A 803 -47.12 31.95 -10.78
C TRP A 803 -47.09 33.37 -11.31
N GLN A 804 -45.90 33.83 -11.66
CA GLN A 804 -45.73 35.17 -12.22
C GLN A 804 -46.11 35.16 -13.69
N LYS A 805 -46.92 36.16 -14.09
CA LYS A 805 -47.31 36.34 -15.51
C LYS A 805 -46.09 36.59 -16.38
N GLU A 806 -45.13 37.36 -15.88
CA GLU A 806 -43.89 37.74 -16.54
C GLU A 806 -42.78 37.89 -15.49
N HIS A 807 -41.64 37.24 -15.71
CA HIS A 807 -40.45 37.30 -14.87
C HIS A 807 -39.22 37.54 -15.75
N ILE A 808 -38.47 38.62 -15.50
CA ILE A 808 -37.39 39.08 -16.37
C ILE A 808 -36.06 38.83 -15.66
N ILE A 809 -35.17 38.04 -16.30
CA ILE A 809 -33.77 37.90 -15.89
C ILE A 809 -32.91 38.73 -16.84
N VAL A 810 -32.12 39.64 -16.28
CA VAL A 810 -31.12 40.42 -17.02
C VAL A 810 -29.79 39.69 -16.90
N GLU A 811 -29.27 39.15 -18.00
CA GLU A 811 -27.99 38.44 -17.96
C GLU A 811 -26.81 39.42 -17.86
N PRO A 812 -25.81 39.15 -16.99
CA PRO A 812 -24.62 39.99 -16.90
C PRO A 812 -23.78 39.89 -18.18
N CYS A 813 -23.33 41.04 -18.71
CA CYS A 813 -22.51 41.10 -19.91
C CYS A 813 -21.13 40.46 -19.71
N ILE A 814 -20.73 39.54 -20.60
CA ILE A 814 -19.38 38.99 -20.64
C ILE A 814 -18.55 39.80 -21.65
N CYS A 815 -17.63 40.64 -21.16
CA CYS A 815 -16.68 41.33 -22.04
C CYS A 815 -15.47 40.44 -22.31
N MET A 816 -15.27 40.05 -23.57
CA MET A 816 -14.22 39.10 -23.93
C MET A 816 -12.79 39.68 -23.94
N GLN A 817 -12.60 41.00 -23.80
CA GLN A 817 -11.28 41.65 -23.65
C GLN A 817 -11.36 42.96 -22.84
N GLN A 818 -10.30 43.28 -22.07
CA GLN A 818 -10.17 44.53 -21.34
C GLN A 818 -10.12 45.74 -22.30
N GLY A 819 -11.17 46.57 -22.28
CA GLY A 819 -11.16 47.92 -22.85
C GLY A 819 -12.05 48.16 -24.08
N MET A 820 -12.67 47.13 -24.67
CA MET A 820 -13.65 47.29 -25.75
C MET A 820 -14.85 46.35 -25.54
N CYS A 821 -15.89 46.84 -24.87
CA CYS A 821 -17.20 46.20 -24.88
C CYS A 821 -18.04 46.91 -25.96
N PRO A 822 -18.54 46.23 -27.02
CA PRO A 822 -19.56 46.80 -27.88
C PRO A 822 -20.78 47.19 -27.04
N GLU A 823 -21.55 48.20 -27.46
CA GLU A 823 -22.77 48.65 -26.77
C GLU A 823 -23.63 47.45 -26.34
N CYS A 824 -23.61 47.16 -25.04
CA CYS A 824 -24.23 45.98 -24.46
C CYS A 824 -25.73 46.24 -24.29
N ASN A 825 -26.49 46.19 -25.38
CA ASN A 825 -27.94 46.35 -25.33
C ASN A 825 -28.61 45.05 -24.85
N THR A 826 -28.77 44.94 -23.53
CA THR A 826 -29.82 44.18 -22.83
C THR A 826 -30.20 42.80 -23.40
N ASN A 827 -29.34 41.80 -23.20
CA ASN A 827 -29.76 40.40 -23.25
C ASN A 827 -30.64 40.08 -22.04
N SER A 828 -31.95 40.30 -22.15
CA SER A 828 -32.92 39.87 -21.16
C SER A 828 -33.59 38.56 -21.60
N LEU A 829 -33.68 37.59 -20.69
CA LEU A 829 -34.51 36.41 -20.84
C LEU A 829 -35.81 36.61 -20.07
N VAL A 830 -36.94 36.58 -20.78
CA VAL A 830 -38.27 36.78 -20.19
C VAL A 830 -38.99 35.45 -20.06
N TYR A 831 -39.30 35.07 -18.83
CA TYR A 831 -40.10 33.90 -18.49
C TYR A 831 -41.57 34.28 -18.32
N TYR A 832 -42.47 33.67 -19.10
CA TYR A 832 -43.92 33.85 -18.95
C TYR A 832 -44.55 32.64 -18.26
N ASN A 833 -45.47 32.90 -17.32
CA ASN A 833 -46.11 31.90 -16.46
C ASN A 833 -45.07 31.03 -15.75
N TYR A 834 -44.23 31.64 -14.92
CA TYR A 834 -43.13 30.95 -14.24
C TYR A 834 -43.37 30.89 -12.73
N PRO A 835 -43.15 29.74 -12.07
CA PRO A 835 -43.32 29.63 -10.62
C PRO A 835 -42.18 30.33 -9.90
N ARG A 836 -42.52 31.13 -8.89
CA ARG A 836 -41.58 31.78 -7.97
C ARG A 836 -42.05 31.56 -6.55
N ARG A 837 -41.14 31.73 -5.59
CA ARG A 837 -41.47 31.87 -4.17
C ARG A 837 -42.57 32.91 -4.01
N LEU A 838 -43.56 32.61 -3.16
CA LEU A 838 -44.60 33.55 -2.76
C LEU A 838 -43.94 34.86 -2.28
N SER A 839 -44.34 35.98 -2.88
CA SER A 839 -43.71 37.29 -2.61
C SER A 839 -43.81 37.70 -1.14
N ASP A 840 -44.91 37.32 -0.47
CA ASP A 840 -45.10 37.50 0.97
C ASP A 840 -44.54 36.30 1.75
N ALA A 841 -43.23 36.31 2.00
CA ALA A 841 -42.52 35.25 2.71
C ALA A 841 -43.00 35.03 4.17
N SER A 842 -43.83 35.93 4.72
CA SER A 842 -44.45 35.75 6.05
C SER A 842 -45.53 34.66 6.06
N LYS A 843 -46.12 34.36 4.88
CA LYS A 843 -47.12 33.30 4.70
C LYS A 843 -46.51 31.93 4.45
N ILE A 844 -45.19 31.87 4.28
CA ILE A 844 -44.44 30.60 4.15
C ILE A 844 -44.16 30.10 5.57
N ASP A 845 -44.89 29.06 5.97
CA ASP A 845 -44.85 28.48 7.31
C ASP A 845 -44.05 27.17 7.32
N VAL A 846 -42.80 27.25 7.79
CA VAL A 846 -41.90 26.11 7.97
C VAL A 846 -42.09 25.57 9.39
N LYS A 847 -42.71 24.39 9.52
CA LYS A 847 -43.03 23.78 10.81
C LYS A 847 -41.77 23.36 11.58
N ASN A 848 -41.74 23.61 12.89
CA ASN A 848 -40.66 23.19 13.79
C ASN A 848 -40.80 21.68 14.16
N PRO A 849 -39.91 20.79 13.67
CA PRO A 849 -39.96 19.36 13.99
C PRO A 849 -39.79 19.06 15.47
N LYS A 850 -38.96 19.83 16.18
CA LYS A 850 -38.76 19.68 17.62
C LYS A 850 -40.07 19.92 18.40
N GLU A 851 -40.92 20.86 18.00
CA GLU A 851 -42.22 21.07 18.66
C GLU A 851 -43.19 19.90 18.46
N ILE A 852 -43.19 19.30 17.28
CA ILE A 852 -44.05 18.15 16.95
C ILE A 852 -43.60 16.94 17.76
N VAL A 853 -42.29 16.70 17.72
CA VAL A 853 -41.66 15.61 18.44
C VAL A 853 -41.84 15.82 19.95
N ASN A 854 -41.62 17.01 20.51
CA ASN A 854 -41.89 17.33 21.92
C ASN A 854 -43.36 17.23 22.36
N LYS A 855 -44.33 17.33 21.44
CA LYS A 855 -45.75 17.07 21.76
C LYS A 855 -46.06 15.58 21.86
N ALA A 856 -45.26 14.74 21.19
CA ALA A 856 -45.38 13.28 21.21
C ALA A 856 -44.44 12.59 22.22
N ILE A 857 -43.26 13.17 22.47
CA ILE A 857 -42.19 12.72 23.37
C ILE A 857 -42.40 12.87 24.89
N PRO A 858 -43.39 13.61 25.47
CA PRO A 858 -43.51 13.72 26.93
C PRO A 858 -43.67 12.38 27.66
N LYS A 859 -43.89 11.31 26.88
CA LYS A 859 -44.08 9.92 27.30
C LYS A 859 -42.83 9.04 27.09
N THR A 860 -41.65 9.58 26.79
CA THR A 860 -40.43 8.76 26.57
C THR A 860 -39.86 8.17 27.86
N ASP A 861 -39.88 8.93 28.97
CA ASP A 861 -39.62 8.39 30.31
C ASP A 861 -40.62 7.28 30.66
N GLU A 862 -41.88 7.42 30.24
CA GLU A 862 -42.91 6.41 30.41
C GLU A 862 -42.70 5.21 29.48
N LEU A 863 -42.27 5.41 28.23
CA LEU A 863 -41.92 4.36 27.29
C LEU A 863 -40.74 3.54 27.81
N ALA A 864 -39.68 4.21 28.28
CA ALA A 864 -38.53 3.57 28.91
C ALA A 864 -38.96 2.79 30.15
N SER A 865 -39.79 3.38 31.00
CA SER A 865 -40.36 2.70 32.18
C SER A 865 -41.18 1.46 31.79
N VAL A 866 -42.06 1.58 30.79
CA VAL A 866 -42.87 0.48 30.27
C VAL A 866 -41.98 -0.61 29.67
N MET A 867 -40.96 -0.27 28.90
CA MET A 867 -40.04 -1.23 28.29
C MET A 867 -39.21 -1.94 29.35
N ILE A 868 -38.73 -1.25 30.39
CA ILE A 868 -38.00 -1.84 31.51
C ILE A 868 -38.91 -2.74 32.34
N GLU A 869 -40.10 -2.28 32.71
CA GLU A 869 -41.10 -3.09 33.44
C GLU A 869 -41.45 -4.35 32.64
N THR A 870 -41.76 -4.20 31.35
CA THR A 870 -42.11 -5.32 30.47
C THR A 870 -40.94 -6.29 30.29
N TYR A 871 -39.72 -5.79 30.12
CA TYR A 871 -38.52 -6.62 30.04
C TYR A 871 -38.31 -7.45 31.31
N MET A 872 -38.48 -6.83 32.49
CA MET A 872 -38.39 -7.55 33.76
C MET A 872 -39.51 -8.60 33.89
N GLU A 873 -40.75 -8.27 33.51
CA GLU A 873 -41.87 -9.22 33.53
C GLU A 873 -41.67 -10.39 32.57
N MET A 874 -41.11 -10.17 31.38
CA MET A 874 -40.72 -11.25 30.46
C MET A 874 -39.64 -12.12 31.11
N ARG A 875 -38.59 -11.51 31.67
CA ARG A 875 -37.47 -12.22 32.31
C ARG A 875 -37.90 -13.06 33.51
N PHE A 876 -38.87 -12.58 34.28
CA PHE A 876 -39.46 -13.33 35.40
C PHE A 876 -40.59 -14.29 34.99
N GLY A 877 -40.96 -14.32 33.70
CA GLY A 877 -42.04 -15.18 33.19
C GLY A 877 -43.42 -14.80 33.73
N THR A 878 -43.61 -13.55 34.15
CA THR A 878 -44.84 -13.03 34.75
C THR A 878 -45.67 -12.18 33.78
N LEU A 879 -45.14 -11.89 32.59
CA LEU A 879 -45.83 -11.08 31.59
C LEU A 879 -47.04 -11.84 31.00
N ASP A 880 -48.24 -11.25 31.09
CA ASP A 880 -49.45 -11.77 30.46
C ASP A 880 -49.63 -11.17 29.04
N ALA A 881 -48.65 -11.35 28.15
CA ALA A 881 -48.68 -10.92 26.74
C ALA A 881 -47.77 -11.81 25.87
N ASP A 882 -47.97 -11.80 24.55
CA ASP A 882 -47.09 -12.53 23.63
C ASP A 882 -45.81 -11.73 23.37
N ASP A 883 -44.66 -12.38 23.55
CA ASP A 883 -43.33 -11.78 23.36
C ASP A 883 -43.16 -11.13 21.97
N SER A 884 -43.77 -11.70 20.93
CA SER A 884 -43.70 -11.17 19.57
C SER A 884 -44.56 -9.91 19.39
N ASP A 885 -45.72 -9.85 20.06
CA ASP A 885 -46.57 -8.66 20.06
C ASP A 885 -45.89 -7.52 20.83
N VAL A 886 -45.23 -7.83 21.95
CA VAL A 886 -44.47 -6.86 22.75
C VAL A 886 -43.35 -6.22 21.92
N VAL A 887 -42.49 -7.02 21.30
CA VAL A 887 -41.36 -6.52 20.52
C VAL A 887 -41.84 -5.77 19.27
N THR A 888 -42.87 -6.28 18.58
CA THR A 888 -43.48 -5.62 17.41
C THR A 888 -44.06 -4.25 17.78
N ALA A 889 -44.71 -4.16 18.94
CA ALA A 889 -45.34 -2.93 19.40
C ALA A 889 -44.29 -1.89 19.83
N LEU A 890 -43.18 -2.31 20.45
CA LEU A 890 -42.18 -1.39 20.99
C LEU A 890 -41.12 -0.95 19.98
N SER A 891 -40.92 -1.66 18.86
CA SER A 891 -39.89 -1.32 17.88
C SER A 891 -40.16 -0.01 17.14
N MET A 892 -41.39 0.25 16.68
CA MET A 892 -41.70 1.46 15.89
C MET A 892 -41.47 2.77 16.68
N PRO A 893 -41.93 2.92 17.93
CA PRO A 893 -41.67 4.13 18.70
C PRO A 893 -40.19 4.40 18.99
N VAL A 894 -39.37 3.34 19.15
CA VAL A 894 -37.92 3.45 19.37
C VAL A 894 -37.22 3.98 18.12
N PHE A 895 -37.47 3.35 16.97
CA PHE A 895 -36.86 3.79 15.69
C PHE A 895 -37.33 5.20 15.29
N MET A 896 -38.58 5.54 15.61
CA MET A 896 -39.11 6.89 15.45
C MET A 896 -38.30 7.91 16.27
N LEU A 897 -37.90 7.58 17.50
CA LEU A 897 -37.13 8.52 18.31
C LEU A 897 -35.70 8.71 17.78
N GLU A 898 -35.06 7.63 17.32
CA GLU A 898 -33.73 7.66 16.70
C GLU A 898 -33.71 8.57 15.47
N ASP A 899 -34.63 8.35 14.52
CA ASP A 899 -34.71 9.15 13.29
C ASP A 899 -34.97 10.63 13.61
N ALA A 900 -35.81 10.91 14.61
CA ALA A 900 -36.11 12.28 15.04
C ALA A 900 -34.87 13.01 15.59
N ALA A 901 -34.01 12.32 16.33
CA ALA A 901 -32.78 12.90 16.89
C ALA A 901 -31.80 13.32 15.79
N VAL A 902 -31.56 12.44 14.82
CA VAL A 902 -30.69 12.69 13.65
C VAL A 902 -31.17 13.91 12.85
N GLN A 903 -32.47 14.00 12.60
CA GLN A 903 -33.03 15.11 11.81
C GLN A 903 -32.92 16.47 12.52
N ILE A 904 -33.15 16.49 13.84
CA ILE A 904 -32.99 17.72 14.64
C ILE A 904 -31.53 18.19 14.63
N GLU A 905 -30.57 17.27 14.67
CA GLU A 905 -29.15 17.61 14.56
C GLU A 905 -28.81 18.20 13.18
N ASN A 906 -29.24 17.58 12.09
CA ASN A 906 -29.01 18.08 10.73
C ASN A 906 -29.57 19.50 10.52
N ILE A 907 -30.80 19.75 10.96
CA ILE A 907 -31.44 21.07 10.85
C ILE A 907 -30.68 22.12 11.67
N LYS A 908 -30.23 21.74 12.87
CA LYS A 908 -29.44 22.62 13.74
C LYS A 908 -28.11 23.00 13.09
N GLU A 909 -27.42 22.06 12.45
CA GLU A 909 -26.18 22.34 11.71
C GLU A 909 -26.40 23.34 10.56
N ILE A 910 -27.48 23.18 9.79
CA ILE A 910 -27.81 24.09 8.68
C ILE A 910 -28.10 25.49 9.22
N GLY A 911 -28.94 25.59 10.25
CA GLY A 911 -29.24 26.85 10.92
C GLY A 911 -28.00 27.53 11.52
N GLU A 912 -27.05 26.75 12.03
CA GLU A 912 -25.76 27.25 12.51
C GLU A 912 -24.89 27.83 11.39
N LYS A 913 -24.78 27.13 10.26
CA LYS A 913 -24.05 27.63 9.09
C LYS A 913 -24.67 28.90 8.51
N GLU A 914 -26.00 28.97 8.41
CA GLU A 914 -26.68 30.17 7.93
C GLU A 914 -26.46 31.37 8.86
N LYS A 915 -26.55 31.14 10.19
CA LYS A 915 -26.27 32.15 11.21
C LYS A 915 -24.87 32.75 11.08
N GLU A 916 -23.86 31.94 10.75
CA GLU A 916 -22.46 32.35 10.67
C GLU A 916 -22.12 33.08 9.36
N THR A 917 -22.76 32.72 8.24
CA THR A 917 -22.21 33.08 6.93
C THR A 917 -22.89 34.29 6.28
N LYS A 918 -24.21 34.53 6.47
CA LYS A 918 -24.99 35.55 5.70
C LYS A 918 -24.60 35.67 4.21
N LYS A 919 -24.10 34.60 3.61
CA LYS A 919 -23.59 34.55 2.23
C LYS A 919 -24.07 33.26 1.62
N HIS A 920 -24.94 33.41 0.64
CA HIS A 920 -25.64 32.36 -0.09
C HIS A 920 -24.72 31.63 -1.08
N GLU A 921 -23.68 30.97 -0.58
CA GLU A 921 -22.93 29.98 -1.35
C GLU A 921 -22.82 28.68 -0.56
N LEU A 922 -23.96 28.19 -0.06
CA LEU A 922 -24.06 26.83 0.45
C LEU A 922 -24.31 25.88 -0.73
N ILE A 923 -23.31 25.07 -0.98
CA ILE A 923 -23.18 24.00 -1.97
C ILE A 923 -24.52 23.35 -2.34
N ILE A 924 -24.83 23.43 -3.63
CA ILE A 924 -26.03 22.96 -4.34
C ILE A 924 -26.36 21.46 -4.13
N GLY A 925 -25.47 20.67 -3.55
CA GLY A 925 -25.66 19.25 -3.25
C GLY A 925 -26.54 18.94 -2.01
N ILE A 926 -26.83 19.93 -1.17
CA ILE A 926 -27.60 19.72 0.09
C ILE A 926 -29.13 19.72 -0.14
N LEU A 927 -29.62 20.30 -1.23
CA LEU A 927 -31.07 20.57 -1.41
C LEU A 927 -31.94 19.32 -1.56
N SER A 928 -31.39 18.19 -1.99
CA SER A 928 -32.13 16.93 -2.11
C SER A 928 -32.46 16.32 -0.75
N ILE A 929 -31.60 16.55 0.26
CA ILE A 929 -31.72 15.97 1.61
C ILE A 929 -32.53 16.89 2.53
N VAL A 930 -32.40 18.20 2.35
CA VAL A 930 -32.91 19.17 3.35
C VAL A 930 -34.41 19.41 3.29
N PHE A 931 -35.05 19.08 2.19
CA PHE A 931 -36.50 19.19 2.09
C PHE A 931 -37.27 17.90 2.39
N ALA A 932 -36.56 16.80 2.68
CA ALA A 932 -37.13 15.53 3.14
C ALA A 932 -37.45 15.54 4.65
N VAL A 933 -37.57 16.72 5.28
CA VAL A 933 -37.85 16.88 6.71
C VAL A 933 -39.34 16.60 6.99
N ILE A 934 -39.71 15.34 6.82
CA ILE A 934 -40.73 14.71 7.64
C ILE A 934 -39.97 13.71 8.48
N PRO A 935 -40.03 13.78 9.82
CA PRO A 935 -39.21 12.95 10.68
C PRO A 935 -39.39 11.43 10.49
N PHE A 936 -40.39 10.98 9.70
CA PHE A 936 -40.74 9.58 9.49
C PHE A 936 -41.11 9.21 8.05
N ALA A 937 -40.91 10.10 7.07
CA ALA A 937 -41.41 9.85 5.71
C ALA A 937 -40.28 9.54 4.72
N GLY A 938 -40.22 8.32 4.19
CA GLY A 938 -39.26 7.97 3.14
C GLY A 938 -39.49 8.73 1.83
N GLU A 939 -38.55 8.64 0.88
CA GLU A 939 -38.65 9.32 -0.42
C GLU A 939 -39.97 9.02 -1.17
N ALA A 940 -40.55 7.83 -0.97
CA ALA A 940 -41.83 7.44 -1.57
C ALA A 940 -43.05 8.17 -0.95
N ALA A 941 -42.96 8.61 0.31
CA ALA A 941 -44.01 9.37 0.97
C ALA A 941 -44.02 10.84 0.55
N ALA A 942 -42.84 11.44 0.36
CA ALA A 942 -42.71 12.77 -0.21
C ALA A 942 -43.38 12.86 -1.60
N ALA A 943 -43.37 11.75 -2.37
CA ALA A 943 -44.06 11.63 -3.66
C ALA A 943 -45.59 11.45 -3.58
N ALA A 944 -46.13 10.98 -2.45
CA ALA A 944 -47.54 10.62 -2.30
C ALA A 944 -48.36 11.62 -1.47
N VAL A 945 -47.71 12.42 -0.62
CA VAL A 945 -48.33 13.41 0.26
C VAL A 945 -47.42 14.63 0.31
N GLY A 946 -47.94 15.83 0.04
CA GLY A 946 -47.18 17.07 0.20
C GLY A 946 -46.53 17.13 1.60
N GLY A 947 -45.23 17.39 1.65
CA GLY A 947 -44.35 17.11 2.79
C GLY A 947 -44.78 17.76 4.12
N VAL A 948 -45.45 18.90 4.07
CA VAL A 948 -45.95 19.64 5.24
C VAL A 948 -47.42 19.31 5.52
N ALA A 949 -48.16 18.83 4.51
CA ALA A 949 -49.56 18.40 4.66
C ALA A 949 -49.70 17.11 5.50
N ALA A 950 -48.72 16.20 5.44
CA ALA A 950 -48.65 14.99 6.26
C ALA A 950 -48.52 15.31 7.76
N ILE A 951 -47.62 16.24 8.10
CA ILE A 951 -47.40 16.73 9.47
C ILE A 951 -48.63 17.45 10.01
N SER A 952 -49.28 18.28 9.18
CA SER A 952 -50.49 19.01 9.60
C SER A 952 -51.67 18.08 9.87
N ARG A 953 -51.83 16.99 9.09
CA ARG A 953 -52.85 15.96 9.35
C ARG A 953 -52.51 15.11 10.58
N THR A 954 -51.24 14.80 10.82
CA THR A 954 -50.80 14.02 11.99
C THR A 954 -50.88 14.83 13.29
N ALA A 955 -50.53 16.12 13.24
CA ALA A 955 -50.66 17.06 14.36
C ALA A 955 -52.13 17.40 14.66
N LEU A 956 -53.03 17.44 13.66
CA LEU A 956 -54.47 17.54 13.87
C LEU A 956 -55.05 16.28 14.53
N ILE A 957 -54.59 15.09 14.14
CA ILE A 957 -54.96 13.84 14.81
C ILE A 957 -54.52 13.87 16.29
N ILE A 958 -53.31 14.34 16.61
CA ILE A 958 -52.80 14.38 17.99
C ILE A 958 -53.43 15.54 18.81
N GLY A 959 -53.72 16.68 18.17
CA GLY A 959 -54.33 17.85 18.82
C GLY A 959 -55.83 17.73 19.08
N GLU A 960 -56.57 17.00 18.24
CA GLU A 960 -58.00 16.74 18.43
C GLU A 960 -58.27 15.41 19.17
N ALA A 961 -57.39 14.41 19.09
CA ALA A 961 -57.59 13.08 19.66
C ALA A 961 -56.99 12.87 21.07
N GLY A 962 -56.91 13.92 21.89
CA GLY A 962 -56.53 13.80 23.31
C GLY A 962 -57.38 12.82 24.14
N ASN A 963 -58.41 12.19 23.56
CA ASN A 963 -59.16 11.07 24.15
C ASN A 963 -59.84 10.12 23.11
N ALA A 964 -59.54 10.22 21.81
CA ALA A 964 -60.16 9.37 20.79
C ALA A 964 -59.17 8.29 20.31
N ALA A 965 -59.55 7.02 20.44
CA ALA A 965 -58.73 5.90 19.98
C ALA A 965 -58.57 5.97 18.45
N ILE A 966 -57.34 6.19 17.97
CA ILE A 966 -57.00 6.03 16.54
C ILE A 966 -57.27 4.57 16.20
N SER A 967 -58.17 4.30 15.24
CA SER A 967 -58.48 2.93 14.86
C SER A 967 -57.42 2.37 13.91
N ILE A 968 -57.28 1.04 13.82
CA ILE A 968 -56.41 0.39 12.81
C ILE A 968 -56.76 0.85 11.40
N ALA A 969 -58.04 1.13 11.12
CA ALA A 969 -58.49 1.66 9.82
C ALA A 969 -57.96 3.08 9.53
N ASP A 970 -57.72 3.89 10.55
CA ASP A 970 -57.15 5.23 10.41
C ASP A 970 -55.63 5.17 10.17
N ILE A 971 -54.95 4.19 10.76
CA ILE A 971 -53.53 3.90 10.52
C ILE A 971 -53.30 3.41 9.09
N VAL A 972 -54.16 2.54 8.56
CA VAL A 972 -54.08 2.10 7.16
C VAL A 972 -54.26 3.27 6.18
N LYS A 973 -55.10 4.25 6.55
CA LYS A 973 -55.32 5.48 5.76
C LYS A 973 -54.15 6.47 5.91
N ASN A 974 -53.55 6.57 7.09
CA ASN A 974 -52.42 7.46 7.39
C ASN A 974 -51.26 6.68 8.04
N PRO A 975 -50.48 5.91 7.26
CA PRO A 975 -49.42 5.03 7.76
C PRO A 975 -48.39 5.70 8.67
N GLU A 976 -47.99 6.94 8.35
CA GLU A 976 -46.97 7.70 9.07
C GLU A 976 -47.37 8.06 10.51
N SER A 977 -48.67 7.97 10.83
CA SER A 977 -49.18 8.16 12.19
C SER A 977 -49.03 6.91 13.07
N ALA A 978 -48.64 5.76 12.50
CA ALA A 978 -48.59 4.49 13.21
C ALA A 978 -47.69 4.50 14.45
N PRO A 979 -46.45 5.03 14.41
CA PRO A 979 -45.61 5.10 15.61
C PRO A 979 -46.27 5.88 16.75
N PHE A 980 -46.96 6.98 16.44
CA PHE A 980 -47.68 7.79 17.44
C PHE A 980 -48.94 7.11 17.96
N ALA A 981 -49.69 6.41 17.09
CA ALA A 981 -50.84 5.64 17.49
C ALA A 981 -50.45 4.49 18.43
N ILE A 982 -49.37 3.77 18.09
CA ILE A 982 -48.78 2.72 18.92
C ILE A 982 -48.28 3.30 20.24
N LEU A 983 -47.51 4.39 20.20
CA LEU A 983 -47.05 5.08 21.41
C LEU A 983 -48.23 5.56 22.27
N ASN A 984 -49.37 5.93 21.69
CA ASN A 984 -50.54 6.31 22.47
C ASN A 984 -51.27 5.09 23.08
N ILE A 985 -51.27 3.94 22.39
CA ILE A 985 -51.80 2.68 22.93
C ILE A 985 -50.96 2.21 24.14
N LEU A 986 -49.63 2.39 24.07
CA LEU A 986 -48.67 1.91 25.07
C LEU A 986 -48.31 2.95 26.15
N GLY A 987 -48.39 4.23 25.83
CA GLY A 987 -47.80 5.37 26.55
C GLY A 987 -48.60 5.84 27.76
N SER A 988 -48.96 4.90 28.62
CA SER A 988 -48.96 5.10 30.07
C SER A 988 -49.01 3.72 30.72
N ALA A 989 -48.18 3.48 31.75
CA ALA A 989 -48.26 2.26 32.55
C ALA A 989 -49.69 2.04 33.11
N ALA A 990 -50.44 3.12 33.34
CA ALA A 990 -51.86 3.10 33.70
C ALA A 990 -52.77 2.55 32.58
N GLY A 991 -52.49 2.84 31.30
CA GLY A 991 -53.23 2.34 30.14
C GLY A 991 -53.04 0.85 29.91
N ILE A 992 -51.79 0.36 30.04
CA ILE A 992 -51.48 -1.08 29.99
C ILE A 992 -52.17 -1.81 31.16
N ARG A 993 -52.12 -1.25 32.38
CA ARG A 993 -52.81 -1.79 33.56
C ARG A 993 -54.34 -1.77 33.42
N ALA A 994 -54.92 -0.77 32.74
CA ALA A 994 -56.37 -0.65 32.54
C ALA A 994 -56.93 -1.63 31.50
N LYS A 995 -56.18 -1.93 30.43
CA LYS A 995 -56.60 -2.87 29.37
C LYS A 995 -56.10 -4.31 29.58
N GLY A 996 -55.07 -4.49 30.39
CA GLY A 996 -54.31 -5.74 30.53
C GLY A 996 -53.19 -5.84 29.48
N PRO A 997 -51.98 -6.32 29.84
CA PRO A 997 -50.84 -6.41 28.91
C PRO A 997 -51.14 -7.12 27.59
N ARG A 998 -51.82 -8.28 27.63
CA ARG A 998 -52.21 -9.04 26.42
C ARG A 998 -52.96 -8.19 25.40
N LYS A 999 -53.94 -7.41 25.87
CA LYS A 999 -54.79 -6.60 25.01
C LYS A 999 -54.08 -5.34 24.52
N ALA A 1000 -53.30 -4.70 25.39
CA ALA A 1000 -52.57 -3.49 25.03
C ALA A 1000 -51.47 -3.76 23.99
N PHE A 1001 -50.63 -4.78 24.20
CA PHE A 1001 -49.58 -5.15 23.25
C PHE A 1001 -50.16 -5.77 21.98
N GLY A 1002 -51.24 -6.56 22.06
CA GLY A 1002 -51.92 -7.10 20.88
C GLY A 1002 -52.50 -6.00 19.99
N GLU A 1003 -53.23 -5.02 20.54
CA GLU A 1003 -53.78 -3.90 19.77
C GLU A 1003 -52.66 -3.04 19.12
N ALA A 1004 -51.54 -2.85 19.82
CA ALA A 1004 -50.39 -2.11 19.31
C ALA A 1004 -49.63 -2.88 18.22
N ALA A 1005 -49.47 -4.20 18.38
CA ALA A 1005 -48.85 -5.06 17.37
C ALA A 1005 -49.73 -5.15 16.11
N ASP A 1006 -51.05 -5.26 16.26
CA ASP A 1006 -52.00 -5.24 15.14
C ASP A 1006 -51.94 -3.91 14.36
N ALA A 1007 -51.74 -2.79 15.06
CA ALA A 1007 -51.54 -1.49 14.44
C ALA A 1007 -50.27 -1.45 13.57
N ARG A 1008 -49.15 -2.04 14.02
CA ARG A 1008 -47.96 -2.22 13.16
C ARG A 1008 -48.26 -3.18 12.01
N LYS A 1009 -48.83 -4.35 12.28
CA LYS A 1009 -49.09 -5.41 11.28
C LYS A 1009 -50.03 -4.96 10.16
N ALA A 1010 -50.89 -3.97 10.41
CA ALA A 1010 -51.76 -3.37 9.40
C ALA A 1010 -51.01 -2.59 8.30
N LEU A 1011 -49.73 -2.24 8.51
CA LEU A 1011 -48.88 -1.60 7.51
C LEU A 1011 -48.30 -2.63 6.53
N SER A 1012 -48.74 -2.60 5.28
CA SER A 1012 -48.17 -3.43 4.21
C SER A 1012 -46.75 -2.99 3.85
N ALA A 1013 -45.97 -3.86 3.18
CA ALA A 1013 -44.63 -3.51 2.69
C ALA A 1013 -44.61 -2.24 1.82
N ASP A 1014 -45.65 -2.00 1.02
CA ASP A 1014 -45.77 -0.77 0.23
C ASP A 1014 -46.08 0.46 1.09
N LYS A 1015 -46.79 0.30 2.21
CA LYS A 1015 -46.97 1.39 3.19
C LYS A 1015 -45.72 1.61 4.04
N MET A 1016 -44.87 0.59 4.22
CA MET A 1016 -43.60 0.74 4.92
C MET A 1016 -42.56 1.55 4.13
N LYS A 1017 -42.66 1.59 2.79
CA LYS A 1017 -41.86 2.49 1.94
C LYS A 1017 -42.08 3.97 2.26
N LEU A 1018 -43.16 4.28 2.98
CA LEU A 1018 -43.41 5.60 3.48
C LEU A 1018 -42.52 5.97 4.66
N PHE A 1019 -41.65 5.08 5.19
CA PHE A 1019 -40.71 5.41 6.27
C PHE A 1019 -39.27 5.56 5.77
N GLY A 1020 -38.37 6.16 6.56
CA GLY A 1020 -36.95 6.26 6.19
C GLY A 1020 -36.31 4.88 5.93
N GLU A 1021 -35.29 4.81 5.07
CA GLU A 1021 -34.64 3.53 4.73
C GLU A 1021 -34.06 2.83 5.97
N ALA A 1022 -33.46 3.59 6.89
CA ALA A 1022 -32.96 3.07 8.16
C ALA A 1022 -34.08 2.47 9.04
N PHE A 1023 -35.21 3.16 9.14
CA PHE A 1023 -36.41 2.67 9.82
C PHE A 1023 -36.92 1.38 9.19
N GLN A 1024 -37.08 1.36 7.87
CA GLN A 1024 -37.55 0.19 7.12
C GLN A 1024 -36.63 -1.00 7.33
N HIS A 1025 -35.32 -0.79 7.29
CA HIS A 1025 -34.34 -1.83 7.49
C HIS A 1025 -34.44 -2.42 8.90
N LYS A 1026 -34.39 -1.59 9.95
CA LYS A 1026 -34.49 -2.02 11.36
C LYS A 1026 -35.81 -2.75 11.63
N ASP A 1027 -36.92 -2.22 11.13
CA ASP A 1027 -38.23 -2.85 11.26
C ASP A 1027 -38.28 -4.19 10.51
N SER A 1028 -37.71 -4.29 9.30
CA SER A 1028 -37.62 -5.55 8.56
C SER A 1028 -36.79 -6.61 9.29
N LEU A 1029 -35.74 -6.21 10.00
CA LEU A 1029 -34.94 -7.10 10.85
C LEU A 1029 -35.77 -7.61 12.03
N VAL A 1030 -36.44 -6.73 12.79
CA VAL A 1030 -37.33 -7.13 13.89
C VAL A 1030 -38.40 -8.10 13.39
N GLN A 1031 -39.11 -7.75 12.32
CA GLN A 1031 -40.20 -8.56 11.79
C GLN A 1031 -39.69 -9.88 11.19
N GLY A 1032 -38.50 -9.89 10.57
CA GLY A 1032 -37.85 -11.09 10.07
C GLY A 1032 -37.45 -12.05 11.19
N ILE A 1033 -36.90 -11.53 12.28
CA ILE A 1033 -36.55 -12.29 13.48
C ILE A 1033 -37.82 -12.87 14.14
N ILE A 1034 -38.87 -12.06 14.28
CA ILE A 1034 -40.16 -12.49 14.84
C ILE A 1034 -40.82 -13.58 13.99
N LYS A 1035 -40.84 -13.44 12.66
CA LYS A 1035 -41.45 -14.42 11.76
C LYS A 1035 -40.78 -15.80 11.82
N LYS A 1036 -39.48 -15.85 12.12
CA LYS A 1036 -38.74 -17.10 12.39
C LYS A 1036 -39.12 -17.75 13.73
N CYS A 1037 -39.88 -17.07 14.60
CA CYS A 1037 -40.31 -17.55 15.91
C CYS A 1037 -41.74 -18.12 15.92
N SER A 1038 -42.54 -17.90 14.87
CA SER A 1038 -43.90 -18.41 14.76
C SER A 1038 -43.91 -19.85 14.23
N ILE A 1039 -44.26 -20.83 15.07
CA ILE A 1039 -44.65 -22.20 14.68
C ILE A 1039 -46.12 -22.40 15.01
#